data_AF-A0A1W9KPF6-F1
#
_entry.id   AF-A0A1W9KPF6-F1
#
_cell.length_a   1.000
_cell.length_b   1.000
_cell.length_c   1.000
_cell.angle_alpha   90.00
_cell.angle_beta   90.00
_cell.angle_gamma   90.00
#
_symmetry.space_group_name_H-M   'P 1'
#
loop_
_entity.id
_entity.type
_entity.pdbx_description
1 polymer ?
#
loop_
_entity_poly.entity_id
_entity_poly.type
_entity_poly.pdbx_seq_one_letter_code
_entity_poly.pdbx_strand_id
1 'polypeptide(L)'
;MKHHSSIRRPALKTVPACLLALGVLSSSLAVADTTPQALPFSQNWSSAGLISADDDWSGVPGIVGYRGDNLTASTGTDPQTLLVLDSKMDVNANQTTPASFGTGGVTEFQLTNPTIALAGSGTADAPSIVIHLNTTGQQAIVVSYLVRDLESVDDAQQQVGLQYRVGSTGNFVNVPAGYVADATTGPSLATLTTAVSAVLPAAADNQSELQVRIITTNAGGSDEWVGIDDISITGTPTGGTVNLPIATSCPANPVFVQGAGGSVALSATDPDSVVNSIVLSGAPAGIALSAVNTASTDGGTATASLDAAPTLAAGSYAVQVSFGNNELQTADCTVTVRVDGVTTIPQIQGNDATSPLAGQSVTTRGVVTKVNNNGFFMQDLAGDDDVSTSDGVFVFTSSAPPASVVVGNLLNVTGTVTEFRVGTGAEAVARPVTEIVSPVISLVSSGNTIAPKRVFLPESTEGELERLEGMLVRIEVPLTASQNFFQGRYGQVTLAADGRLIKPTNIHPAGSRDALDLADENARRRILLDDGSSFQNPNPTPYIGADNTLRAGDSLASGLTGVIDYGLATNSSSGISDYKIHPTQPVVFSRTNARTAAPAAVGGDIRVGSFNVLNYFTTVGPLGTPCFGGECRGANSAAEFQRQRNKIIPAILGLNADVVGLMEIENNGQTAVQDLVNGLNAVAGAGTYVTVSLPTDGTGTDAIRVAMIYKPARVSLVGGAISDTNPIHNRPPLAQTFAAANGEKFSVVVNHFKSKGSCPAVAGPDADQGDGQGCWNATRTEQAQALGSFITRELVSVDPDVVIVGDLNAYGKEDPILALVAQGFVDQIARFDAANGYSYVFDGESGYLDHALASVSLSAQTVGATHWHINADEPAIIDYNLEYKQPTCATCGPDYYSASVNRSSDHDPVILGLALAAPVVSGQVINGTSGRDTLTGTAGNDVIKGGPGADVITGGAGADRFVYTSTRDVGDRITDFVPGADRIDLAALLSSIGYTGVNAVASGVVKLVDTAAGLSLQIDTDGAAGNAVARPLLTLTGVTAAQIVPSRDLSF
;
A
#
# COMPACT_ATOMS: atom_id res chain seq x y z
N MET A 1 -18.17 34.51 0.29
CA MET A 1 -18.92 35.72 0.71
C MET A 1 -18.29 36.26 1.98
N LYS A 2 -18.24 37.60 2.10
CA LYS A 2 -17.63 38.39 3.17
C LYS A 2 -18.27 38.20 4.56
N HIS A 3 -17.50 38.57 5.60
CA HIS A 3 -17.88 39.17 6.89
C HIS A 3 -18.50 38.23 7.96
N HIS A 4 -18.30 38.39 9.27
CA HIS A 4 -17.35 39.09 10.16
C HIS A 4 -17.88 38.87 11.60
N SER A 5 -16.99 39.01 12.59
CA SER A 5 -17.26 39.41 13.99
C SER A 5 -17.76 38.34 14.98
N SER A 6 -17.48 38.38 16.29
CA SER A 6 -16.46 38.97 17.18
C SER A 6 -16.92 38.67 18.64
N ILE A 7 -16.02 38.53 19.63
CA ILE A 7 -15.83 39.40 20.83
C ILE A 7 -15.40 38.43 21.98
N ARG A 8 -14.28 38.60 22.71
CA ARG A 8 -14.12 39.49 23.88
C ARG A 8 -12.65 39.65 24.30
N ARG A 9 -12.24 40.92 24.46
CA ARG A 9 -11.18 41.39 25.39
C ARG A 9 -11.74 41.45 26.82
N PRO A 10 -10.92 41.68 27.86
CA PRO A 10 -10.62 43.06 28.31
C PRO A 10 -9.11 43.27 28.55
N ALA A 11 -8.49 44.39 28.13
CA ALA A 11 -8.55 45.75 28.72
C ALA A 11 -7.69 45.85 30.00
N LEU A 12 -6.74 46.76 30.13
CA LEU A 12 -6.76 48.23 30.28
C LEU A 12 -5.28 48.68 30.16
N LYS A 13 -4.83 49.88 29.79
CA LYS A 13 -5.41 51.23 29.57
C LYS A 13 -4.31 52.06 28.87
N THR A 14 -4.54 52.55 27.64
CA THR A 14 -4.98 53.92 27.25
C THR A 14 -3.88 55.01 27.33
N VAL A 15 -3.32 55.55 26.23
CA VAL A 15 -3.90 56.44 25.16
C VAL A 15 -3.98 57.92 25.64
N PRO A 16 -3.83 58.99 24.83
CA PRO A 16 -3.04 59.22 23.59
C PRO A 16 -2.46 60.67 23.45
N ALA A 17 -1.93 60.94 22.25
CA ALA A 17 -1.41 62.15 21.63
C ALA A 17 -2.15 63.50 21.81
N CYS A 18 -1.36 64.60 21.84
CA CYS A 18 -1.50 65.74 20.92
C CYS A 18 -0.35 66.77 21.00
N LEU A 19 0.14 67.19 19.82
CA LEU A 19 0.66 68.50 19.39
C LEU A 19 1.84 69.23 20.11
N LEU A 20 2.75 69.70 19.24
CA LEU A 20 3.76 70.78 19.38
C LEU A 20 4.98 70.56 20.28
N ALA A 21 6.14 70.36 19.65
CA ALA A 21 7.29 71.25 19.81
C ALA A 21 8.30 70.98 18.67
N LEU A 22 8.84 72.06 18.08
CA LEU A 22 10.00 72.01 17.19
C LEU A 22 11.13 71.22 17.86
N GLY A 23 11.41 70.03 17.36
CA GLY A 23 12.60 69.27 17.71
C GLY A 23 13.78 69.90 16.98
N VAL A 24 14.60 70.64 17.71
CA VAL A 24 15.93 71.05 17.30
C VAL A 24 16.67 69.80 16.84
N LEU A 25 17.07 69.76 15.56
CA LEU A 25 18.00 68.77 15.03
C LEU A 25 19.23 68.77 15.93
N SER A 26 19.39 67.72 16.73
CA SER A 26 20.65 67.43 17.39
C SER A 26 21.64 67.07 16.29
N SER A 27 22.44 68.05 15.87
CA SER A 27 23.68 67.78 15.14
C SER A 27 24.46 66.76 15.96
N SER A 28 24.75 65.59 15.41
CA SER A 28 25.80 64.72 15.94
C SER A 28 27.04 65.58 16.11
N LEU A 29 27.57 65.63 17.32
CA LEU A 29 28.85 66.29 17.54
C LEU A 29 29.88 65.45 16.79
N ALA A 30 30.70 66.06 15.94
CA ALA A 30 31.82 65.37 15.33
C ALA A 30 32.73 64.81 16.43
N VAL A 31 33.07 63.51 16.35
CA VAL A 31 33.89 62.81 17.34
C VAL A 31 35.07 62.17 16.63
N ALA A 32 36.28 62.35 17.14
CA ALA A 32 37.46 61.67 16.64
C ALA A 32 38.34 61.16 17.79
N ASP A 33 38.98 60.02 17.56
CA ASP A 33 40.10 59.57 18.38
C ASP A 33 41.42 60.00 17.70
N THR A 34 41.96 61.13 18.12
CA THR A 34 43.24 61.65 17.59
C THR A 34 44.46 61.08 18.31
N THR A 35 44.31 59.98 19.07
CA THR A 35 45.42 59.35 19.79
C THR A 35 46.48 58.88 18.79
N PRO A 36 47.75 59.34 18.88
CA PRO A 36 48.81 58.94 17.96
C PRO A 36 49.09 57.43 18.02
N GLN A 37 49.05 56.76 16.87
CA GLN A 37 49.23 55.31 16.75
C GLN A 37 50.71 54.94 16.55
N ALA A 38 51.15 53.85 17.17
CA ALA A 38 52.54 53.38 17.02
C ALA A 38 52.79 52.79 15.62
N LEU A 39 54.06 52.77 15.19
CA LEU A 39 54.47 52.06 13.98
C LEU A 39 54.85 50.58 14.28
N PRO A 40 54.61 49.65 13.34
CA PRO A 40 53.94 49.86 12.06
C PRO A 40 52.43 50.09 12.25
N PHE A 41 51.87 51.00 11.46
CA PHE A 41 50.45 51.32 11.43
C PHE A 41 49.85 50.84 10.11
N SER A 42 48.70 50.16 10.15
CA SER A 42 47.99 49.76 8.93
C SER A 42 46.48 49.92 9.04
N GLN A 43 45.84 50.18 7.90
CA GLN A 43 44.39 50.26 7.75
C GLN A 43 43.99 49.92 6.31
N ASN A 44 43.12 48.92 6.15
CA ASN A 44 42.62 48.46 4.85
C ASN A 44 41.07 48.40 4.78
N TRP A 45 40.40 48.98 5.77
CA TRP A 45 38.95 49.15 5.84
C TRP A 45 38.12 47.85 5.79
N SER A 46 38.75 46.67 5.85
CA SER A 46 38.07 45.37 5.74
C SER A 46 37.17 45.02 6.93
N SER A 47 37.35 45.69 8.07
CA SER A 47 36.48 45.55 9.24
C SER A 47 35.26 46.45 9.07
N ALA A 48 34.10 45.85 8.76
CA ALA A 48 32.86 46.58 8.61
C ALA A 48 32.41 47.25 9.93
N GLY A 49 31.89 48.47 9.83
CA GLY A 49 31.30 49.20 10.97
C GLY A 49 32.28 49.99 11.83
N LEU A 50 33.53 50.21 11.37
CA LEU A 50 34.47 51.11 12.04
C LEU A 50 34.01 52.58 12.00
N ILE A 51 33.28 52.98 10.95
CA ILE A 51 32.59 54.26 10.85
C ILE A 51 31.10 53.95 10.72
N SER A 52 30.32 54.30 11.73
CA SER A 52 28.90 53.92 11.81
C SER A 52 27.93 55.09 11.67
N ALA A 53 28.43 56.32 11.77
CA ALA A 53 27.67 57.55 11.66
C ALA A 53 28.49 58.64 10.95
N ASP A 54 27.79 59.57 10.30
CA ASP A 54 28.43 60.71 9.65
C ASP A 54 29.21 61.56 10.68
N ASP A 55 30.38 62.05 10.28
CA ASP A 55 31.30 62.86 11.08
C ASP A 55 31.83 62.18 12.38
N ASP A 56 31.70 60.85 12.50
CA ASP A 56 32.19 60.08 13.66
C ASP A 56 33.34 59.15 13.28
N TRP A 57 34.55 59.57 13.65
CA TRP A 57 35.81 58.83 13.48
C TRP A 57 36.25 58.08 14.76
N SER A 58 35.41 58.01 15.79
CA SER A 58 35.79 57.40 17.09
C SER A 58 36.11 55.90 17.01
N GLY A 59 35.60 55.20 15.99
CA GLY A 59 35.88 53.79 15.74
C GLY A 59 37.16 53.51 14.96
N VAL A 60 37.87 54.54 14.48
CA VAL A 60 39.14 54.41 13.75
C VAL A 60 40.26 55.20 14.45
N PRO A 61 40.85 54.66 15.53
CA PRO A 61 41.89 55.35 16.29
C PRO A 61 43.02 55.89 15.42
N GLY A 62 43.28 57.20 15.54
CA GLY A 62 44.36 57.90 14.87
C GLY A 62 44.09 58.34 13.43
N ILE A 63 42.91 58.12 12.84
CA ILE A 63 42.54 58.67 11.53
C ILE A 63 41.38 59.65 11.66
N VAL A 64 41.49 60.80 10.99
CA VAL A 64 40.42 61.79 10.91
C VAL A 64 40.29 62.35 9.50
N GLY A 65 39.07 62.37 8.97
CA GLY A 65 38.73 63.02 7.71
C GLY A 65 38.38 64.50 7.90
N TYR A 66 38.77 65.33 6.94
CA TYR A 66 38.47 66.75 6.87
C TYR A 66 37.94 67.13 5.50
N ARG A 67 36.89 67.94 5.46
CA ARG A 67 36.19 68.31 4.23
C ARG A 67 37.00 69.25 3.33
N GLY A 68 37.83 70.10 3.92
CA GLY A 68 38.72 71.00 3.20
C GLY A 68 38.07 72.31 2.76
N ASP A 69 37.02 72.76 3.45
CA ASP A 69 36.22 73.92 3.07
C ASP A 69 37.09 75.20 3.03
N ASN A 70 36.99 75.96 1.93
CA ASN A 70 37.68 77.24 1.69
C ASN A 70 39.22 77.18 1.70
N LEU A 71 39.85 76.01 1.56
CA LEU A 71 41.30 75.91 1.43
C LEU A 71 41.79 76.42 0.05
N THR A 72 40.93 76.39 -0.97
CA THR A 72 41.12 77.02 -2.27
C THR A 72 39.78 77.45 -2.86
N ALA A 73 39.78 78.44 -3.76
CA ALA A 73 38.58 78.87 -4.50
C ALA A 73 38.61 78.45 -5.98
N SER A 74 39.68 77.78 -6.42
CA SER A 74 39.90 77.39 -7.81
C SER A 74 39.89 75.87 -7.94
N THR A 75 39.13 75.36 -8.92
CA THR A 75 39.22 73.95 -9.35
C THR A 75 40.59 73.64 -9.95
N GLY A 76 41.06 72.40 -9.79
CA GLY A 76 42.36 71.92 -10.29
C GLY A 76 43.58 72.49 -9.54
N THR A 77 43.39 72.99 -8.32
CA THR A 77 44.50 73.50 -7.50
C THR A 77 45.47 72.36 -7.17
N ASP A 78 46.78 72.58 -7.30
CA ASP A 78 47.77 71.56 -6.93
C ASP A 78 47.70 71.27 -5.40
N PRO A 79 47.31 70.05 -4.97
CA PRO A 79 47.18 69.70 -3.55
C PRO A 79 48.50 69.83 -2.78
N GLN A 80 49.65 69.79 -3.46
CA GLN A 80 50.96 69.99 -2.83
C GLN A 80 51.17 71.40 -2.27
N THR A 81 50.38 72.37 -2.75
CA THR A 81 50.48 73.78 -2.34
C THR A 81 49.55 74.14 -1.17
N LEU A 82 48.58 73.27 -0.86
CA LEU A 82 47.59 73.49 0.20
C LEU A 82 48.08 72.92 1.53
N LEU A 83 48.83 73.73 2.27
CA LEU A 83 49.53 73.30 3.48
C LEU A 83 48.74 73.57 4.79
N VAL A 84 47.59 74.22 4.72
CA VAL A 84 46.73 74.52 5.88
C VAL A 84 45.68 73.42 6.03
N LEU A 85 45.38 73.05 7.28
CA LEU A 85 44.32 72.09 7.60
C LEU A 85 42.99 72.82 7.85
N ASP A 86 41.91 72.25 7.36
CA ASP A 86 40.55 72.70 7.68
C ASP A 86 40.16 72.32 9.13
N SER A 87 39.20 73.02 9.69
CA SER A 87 38.59 72.74 10.99
C SER A 87 37.37 71.81 10.92
N LYS A 88 36.81 71.57 9.72
CA LYS A 88 35.60 70.77 9.55
C LYS A 88 35.92 69.30 9.34
N MET A 89 35.71 68.52 10.40
CA MET A 89 35.74 67.06 10.37
C MET A 89 34.60 66.55 9.49
N ASP A 90 34.87 65.52 8.70
CA ASP A 90 33.96 65.01 7.69
C ASP A 90 34.13 63.49 7.53
N VAL A 91 33.02 62.77 7.54
CA VAL A 91 32.90 61.47 6.86
C VAL A 91 31.44 61.20 6.54
N ASN A 92 31.13 60.83 5.30
CA ASN A 92 29.83 60.29 4.94
C ASN A 92 29.88 58.76 5.12
N ALA A 93 29.20 58.23 6.14
CA ALA A 93 29.28 56.83 6.53
C ALA A 93 28.35 55.92 5.70
N ASN A 94 28.67 54.62 5.63
CA ASN A 94 27.79 53.57 5.11
C ASN A 94 27.29 53.76 3.66
N GLN A 95 28.06 54.41 2.78
CA GLN A 95 27.66 54.54 1.38
C GLN A 95 27.97 53.25 0.61
N THR A 96 27.16 52.89 -0.39
CA THR A 96 27.32 51.61 -1.11
C THR A 96 27.55 51.77 -2.61
N THR A 97 27.43 52.99 -3.16
CA THR A 97 27.37 53.20 -4.61
C THR A 97 28.05 54.53 -5.00
N PRO A 98 29.38 54.53 -5.22
CA PRO A 98 30.16 55.71 -5.60
C PRO A 98 29.50 56.52 -6.72
N ALA A 99 29.19 55.87 -7.85
CA ALA A 99 28.62 56.44 -9.08
C ALA A 99 27.32 57.27 -8.94
N SER A 100 26.69 57.25 -7.77
CA SER A 100 25.43 57.97 -7.51
C SER A 100 25.51 58.93 -6.32
N PHE A 101 26.67 59.03 -5.65
CA PHE A 101 26.85 59.83 -4.45
C PHE A 101 27.63 61.12 -4.74
N GLY A 102 26.92 62.23 -4.91
CA GLY A 102 27.48 63.50 -5.41
C GLY A 102 27.80 64.58 -4.36
N THR A 103 27.89 64.24 -3.07
CA THR A 103 28.08 65.25 -1.99
C THR A 103 29.50 65.84 -1.96
N GLY A 104 30.50 65.10 -2.44
CA GLY A 104 31.93 65.37 -2.21
C GLY A 104 32.32 65.26 -0.73
N GLY A 105 33.59 65.48 -0.42
CA GLY A 105 34.15 65.34 0.93
C GLY A 105 34.90 64.03 1.14
N VAL A 106 34.89 63.54 2.37
CA VAL A 106 35.45 62.25 2.78
C VAL A 106 34.29 61.25 2.95
N THR A 107 34.36 60.07 2.35
CA THR A 107 33.23 59.12 2.34
C THR A 107 33.69 57.68 2.55
N GLU A 108 32.99 56.93 3.39
CA GLU A 108 33.15 55.48 3.53
C GLU A 108 32.24 54.76 2.53
N PHE A 109 32.85 53.91 1.68
CA PHE A 109 32.11 53.04 0.77
C PHE A 109 32.22 51.55 1.17
N GLN A 110 31.09 50.91 1.46
CA GLN A 110 30.94 49.49 1.78
C GLN A 110 30.85 48.63 0.50
N LEU A 111 31.90 48.67 -0.30
CA LEU A 111 32.06 47.82 -1.48
C LEU A 111 32.52 46.40 -1.08
N THR A 112 32.58 45.47 -2.04
CA THR A 112 33.20 44.13 -1.81
C THR A 112 34.63 44.25 -1.28
N ASN A 113 35.36 45.31 -1.67
CA ASN A 113 36.58 45.77 -1.01
C ASN A 113 36.35 47.21 -0.48
N PRO A 114 35.96 47.39 0.80
CA PRO A 114 35.62 48.70 1.35
C PRO A 114 36.77 49.70 1.31
N THR A 115 36.47 51.01 1.31
CA THR A 115 37.50 52.07 1.36
C THR A 115 36.95 53.40 1.85
N ILE A 116 37.85 54.27 2.33
CA ILE A 116 37.59 55.70 2.48
C ILE A 116 38.00 56.41 1.20
N ALA A 117 37.07 57.11 0.56
CA ALA A 117 37.30 57.86 -0.65
C ALA A 117 37.26 59.37 -0.44
N LEU A 118 38.00 60.08 -1.26
CA LEU A 118 38.05 61.54 -1.31
C LEU A 118 37.53 62.00 -2.67
N ALA A 119 36.63 62.98 -2.70
CA ALA A 119 36.23 63.68 -3.92
C ALA A 119 35.96 65.14 -3.58
N GLY A 120 36.52 66.07 -4.35
CA GLY A 120 36.21 67.47 -4.14
C GLY A 120 34.78 67.82 -4.56
N SER A 121 34.33 69.02 -4.20
CA SER A 121 33.11 69.60 -4.72
C SER A 121 33.15 71.12 -4.60
N GLY A 122 32.10 71.81 -5.06
CA GLY A 122 31.95 73.25 -4.85
C GLY A 122 31.79 73.69 -3.39
N THR A 123 31.82 72.74 -2.43
CA THR A 123 31.83 73.04 -0.98
C THR A 123 32.96 72.34 -0.25
N ALA A 124 33.39 71.16 -0.68
CA ALA A 124 34.54 70.43 -0.17
C ALA A 124 35.74 70.69 -1.09
N ASP A 125 36.40 71.83 -0.92
CA ASP A 125 37.38 72.30 -1.91
C ASP A 125 38.67 71.46 -1.92
N ALA A 126 39.06 70.88 -0.79
CA ALA A 126 40.28 70.08 -0.65
C ALA A 126 40.19 68.99 0.44
N PRO A 127 39.36 67.96 0.24
CA PRO A 127 39.15 66.92 1.23
C PRO A 127 40.42 66.10 1.47
N SER A 128 40.58 65.64 2.72
CA SER A 128 41.78 64.93 3.14
C SER A 128 41.55 64.04 4.35
N ILE A 129 42.32 62.96 4.46
CA ILE A 129 42.48 62.23 5.71
C ILE A 129 43.82 62.60 6.37
N VAL A 130 43.81 62.71 7.70
CA VAL A 130 44.99 62.91 8.53
C VAL A 130 45.16 61.71 9.46
N ILE A 131 46.37 61.17 9.49
CA ILE A 131 46.76 60.02 10.29
C ILE A 131 47.73 60.50 11.37
N HIS A 132 47.39 60.26 12.63
CA HIS A 132 48.15 60.62 13.83
C HIS A 132 49.03 59.46 14.26
N LEU A 133 50.33 59.67 14.34
CA LEU A 133 51.34 58.63 14.55
C LEU A 133 52.32 59.00 15.67
N ASN A 134 52.79 57.99 16.38
CA ASN A 134 53.93 58.06 17.28
C ASN A 134 55.09 57.27 16.67
N THR A 135 56.10 57.99 16.19
CA THR A 135 57.30 57.44 15.54
C THR A 135 58.49 57.35 16.51
N THR A 136 58.27 57.50 17.82
CA THR A 136 59.32 57.37 18.84
C THR A 136 60.04 56.03 18.71
N GLY A 137 61.37 56.09 18.65
CA GLY A 137 62.22 54.91 18.46
C GLY A 137 62.30 54.39 17.02
N GLN A 138 61.70 55.07 16.04
CA GLN A 138 61.67 54.67 14.63
C GLN A 138 62.36 55.73 13.75
N GLN A 139 63.02 55.28 12.67
CA GLN A 139 63.66 56.10 11.64
C GLN A 139 63.33 55.58 10.23
N ALA A 140 63.54 56.40 9.20
CA ALA A 140 63.22 56.07 7.82
C ALA A 140 61.73 55.70 7.64
N ILE A 141 60.85 56.58 8.10
CA ILE A 141 59.40 56.34 8.07
C ILE A 141 58.93 56.26 6.61
N VAL A 142 58.33 55.13 6.21
CA VAL A 142 57.77 54.90 4.88
C VAL A 142 56.25 54.91 4.97
N VAL A 143 55.60 55.81 4.22
CA VAL A 143 54.15 55.85 4.06
C VAL A 143 53.82 55.19 2.73
N SER A 144 53.02 54.13 2.76
CA SER A 144 52.49 53.47 1.56
C SER A 144 50.98 53.33 1.63
N TYR A 145 50.30 53.50 0.50
CA TYR A 145 48.86 53.32 0.36
C TYR A 145 48.50 53.14 -1.12
N LEU A 146 47.30 52.64 -1.38
CA LEU A 146 46.72 52.52 -2.70
C LEU A 146 45.74 53.66 -2.93
N VAL A 147 45.83 54.29 -4.09
CA VAL A 147 44.82 55.22 -4.60
C VAL A 147 44.01 54.46 -5.65
N ARG A 148 42.72 54.24 -5.41
CA ARG A 148 41.82 53.46 -6.25
C ARG A 148 40.81 54.36 -6.95
N ASP A 149 40.72 54.26 -8.26
CA ASP A 149 39.59 54.83 -9.00
C ASP A 149 38.33 53.99 -8.74
N LEU A 150 37.26 54.63 -8.26
CA LEU A 150 36.02 53.96 -7.84
C LEU A 150 34.87 54.12 -8.84
N GLU A 151 35.06 54.86 -9.93
CA GLU A 151 34.02 55.18 -10.90
C GLU A 151 34.53 55.03 -12.34
N SER A 152 33.64 54.88 -13.31
CA SER A 152 34.02 54.68 -14.73
C SER A 152 33.46 55.74 -15.67
N VAL A 153 32.78 56.76 -15.13
CA VAL A 153 31.91 57.66 -15.90
C VAL A 153 32.52 59.06 -16.05
N ASP A 154 33.19 59.55 -15.01
CA ASP A 154 33.91 60.82 -15.00
C ASP A 154 35.42 60.54 -15.23
N ASP A 155 36.15 61.47 -15.86
CA ASP A 155 37.58 61.34 -16.27
C ASP A 155 38.32 62.70 -16.13
N ALA A 156 37.99 63.47 -15.09
CA ALA A 156 38.74 64.64 -14.69
C ALA A 156 40.09 64.24 -14.09
N GLN A 157 41.06 65.15 -14.20
CA GLN A 157 42.39 64.92 -13.66
C GLN A 157 42.37 65.05 -12.13
N GLN A 158 42.24 63.92 -11.42
CA GLN A 158 42.13 63.90 -9.97
C GLN A 158 43.52 63.80 -9.32
N GLN A 159 44.06 64.93 -8.86
CA GLN A 159 45.38 65.00 -8.24
C GLN A 159 45.33 64.55 -6.77
N VAL A 160 46.31 63.75 -6.31
CA VAL A 160 46.43 63.36 -4.89
C VAL A 160 47.82 63.73 -4.37
N GLY A 161 47.88 64.45 -3.25
CA GLY A 161 49.11 64.86 -2.58
C GLY A 161 49.32 64.16 -1.24
N LEU A 162 50.59 63.91 -0.92
CA LEU A 162 51.03 63.44 0.40
C LEU A 162 51.76 64.57 1.13
N GLN A 163 51.41 64.78 2.39
CA GLN A 163 52.03 65.79 3.23
C GLN A 163 52.27 65.24 4.65
N TYR A 164 53.15 65.89 5.41
CA TYR A 164 53.35 65.57 6.83
C TYR A 164 53.55 66.83 7.68
N ARG A 165 53.33 66.73 8.99
CA ARG A 165 53.79 67.72 9.97
C ARG A 165 54.20 67.06 11.28
N VAL A 166 55.18 67.66 11.95
CA VAL A 166 55.61 67.25 13.29
C VAL A 166 54.77 67.98 14.33
N GLY A 167 54.16 67.24 15.25
CA GLY A 167 53.18 67.75 16.22
C GLY A 167 51.79 68.03 15.62
N SER A 168 50.93 68.64 16.43
CA SER A 168 49.50 68.83 16.14
C SER A 168 49.09 70.22 15.62
N THR A 169 50.04 71.15 15.48
CA THR A 169 49.76 72.55 15.07
C THR A 169 50.72 73.02 13.98
N GLY A 170 50.31 74.02 13.19
CA GLY A 170 51.11 74.60 12.11
C GLY A 170 50.82 74.00 10.74
N ASN A 171 51.51 74.54 9.71
CA ASN A 171 51.35 74.12 8.33
C ASN A 171 51.98 72.73 8.09
N PHE A 172 51.36 71.97 7.20
CA PHE A 172 51.94 70.76 6.63
C PHE A 172 53.13 71.08 5.72
N VAL A 173 53.97 70.07 5.52
CA VAL A 173 55.11 70.08 4.60
C VAL A 173 54.81 69.07 3.50
N ASN A 174 54.90 69.51 2.25
CA ASN A 174 54.68 68.64 1.10
C ASN A 174 55.72 67.51 1.01
N VAL A 175 55.30 66.33 0.58
CA VAL A 175 56.15 65.18 0.25
C VAL A 175 56.07 64.95 -1.27
N PRO A 176 56.97 65.54 -2.08
CA PRO A 176 56.87 65.47 -3.54
C PRO A 176 56.85 64.04 -4.11
N ALA A 177 57.47 63.10 -3.41
CA ALA A 177 57.52 61.69 -3.81
C ALA A 177 56.16 60.96 -3.69
N GLY A 178 55.21 61.50 -2.92
CA GLY A 178 53.87 60.94 -2.78
C GLY A 178 52.81 61.63 -3.63
N TYR A 179 53.20 62.48 -4.58
CA TYR A 179 52.28 63.17 -5.46
C TYR A 179 51.87 62.29 -6.66
N VAL A 180 50.56 62.12 -6.82
CA VAL A 180 49.93 61.48 -7.96
C VAL A 180 49.29 62.57 -8.81
N ALA A 181 49.84 62.78 -10.01
CA ALA A 181 49.39 63.86 -10.91
C ALA A 181 47.99 63.63 -11.49
N ASP A 182 47.57 62.38 -11.56
CA ASP A 182 46.25 61.97 -11.98
C ASP A 182 46.00 60.55 -11.45
N ALA A 183 45.05 60.40 -10.52
CA ALA A 183 44.69 59.14 -9.91
C ALA A 183 43.72 58.30 -10.77
N THR A 184 43.13 58.90 -11.81
CA THR A 184 41.99 58.36 -12.57
C THR A 184 42.31 58.09 -14.05
N THR A 185 43.44 58.59 -14.59
CA THR A 185 43.84 58.48 -16.01
C THR A 185 43.40 57.20 -16.77
N GLY A 186 42.37 57.35 -17.62
CA GLY A 186 41.99 56.44 -18.71
C GLY A 186 40.50 56.03 -18.69
N PRO A 187 39.75 56.14 -19.81
CA PRO A 187 38.32 55.81 -19.79
C PRO A 187 38.07 54.33 -19.49
N SER A 188 37.12 54.04 -18.60
CA SER A 188 36.57 52.70 -18.32
C SER A 188 37.48 51.73 -17.54
N LEU A 189 38.28 52.22 -16.60
CA LEU A 189 39.12 51.40 -15.72
C LEU A 189 38.77 51.58 -14.22
N ALA A 190 37.51 51.38 -13.82
CA ALA A 190 37.00 51.45 -12.42
C ALA A 190 37.58 50.39 -11.44
N THR A 191 38.87 50.09 -11.57
CA THR A 191 39.70 49.26 -10.73
C THR A 191 41.17 49.73 -10.76
N LEU A 192 41.51 50.84 -11.44
CA LEU A 192 42.89 51.33 -11.48
C LEU A 192 43.34 51.60 -10.05
N THR A 193 44.48 51.01 -9.71
CA THR A 193 45.05 51.13 -8.38
C THR A 193 46.48 51.63 -8.51
N THR A 194 46.71 52.85 -8.05
CA THR A 194 48.02 53.51 -8.07
C THR A 194 48.64 53.37 -6.69
N ALA A 195 49.71 52.58 -6.59
CA ALA A 195 50.46 52.45 -5.36
C ALA A 195 51.33 53.70 -5.13
N VAL A 196 51.13 54.35 -3.99
CA VAL A 196 52.00 55.42 -3.49
C VAL A 196 52.89 54.83 -2.42
N SER A 197 54.20 55.10 -2.49
CA SER A 197 55.15 54.78 -1.44
C SER A 197 56.20 55.87 -1.36
N ALA A 198 56.29 56.54 -0.22
CA ALA A 198 57.21 57.65 -0.01
C ALA A 198 57.89 57.55 1.36
N VAL A 199 59.20 57.77 1.37
CA VAL A 199 59.97 57.93 2.61
C VAL A 199 59.81 59.37 3.09
N LEU A 200 59.34 59.54 4.32
CA LEU A 200 59.25 60.87 4.93
C LEU A 200 60.65 61.40 5.26
N PRO A 201 60.86 62.73 5.22
CA PRO A 201 62.13 63.32 5.61
C PRO A 201 62.48 62.98 7.07
N ALA A 202 63.78 62.98 7.40
CA ALA A 202 64.28 62.62 8.74
C ALA A 202 63.68 63.43 9.92
N ALA A 203 63.04 64.58 9.65
CA ALA A 203 62.29 65.31 10.67
C ALA A 203 61.05 64.54 11.20
N ALA A 204 60.55 63.56 10.43
CA ALA A 204 59.46 62.68 10.83
C ALA A 204 59.91 61.50 11.72
N ASP A 205 61.22 61.27 11.82
CA ASP A 205 61.80 60.20 12.64
C ASP A 205 61.73 60.56 14.12
N ASN A 206 61.53 59.55 14.98
CA ASN A 206 61.59 59.67 16.43
C ASN A 206 60.72 60.80 17.04
N GLN A 207 59.48 60.94 16.57
CA GLN A 207 58.53 61.95 17.04
C GLN A 207 57.44 61.33 17.91
N SER A 208 57.13 61.95 19.05
CA SER A 208 56.01 61.53 19.90
C SER A 208 54.64 61.81 19.26
N GLU A 209 54.58 62.75 18.31
CA GLU A 209 53.43 63.01 17.46
C GLU A 209 53.90 63.46 16.06
N LEU A 210 53.49 62.71 15.05
CA LEU A 210 53.65 62.98 13.63
C LEU A 210 52.27 62.88 12.99
N GLN A 211 51.91 63.82 12.13
CA GLN A 211 50.69 63.73 11.35
C GLN A 211 51.01 63.59 9.86
N VAL A 212 50.41 62.60 9.22
CA VAL A 212 50.50 62.36 7.78
C VAL A 212 49.16 62.69 7.15
N ARG A 213 49.14 63.48 6.09
CA ARG A 213 47.92 63.90 5.40
C ARG A 213 47.94 63.46 3.96
N ILE A 214 46.86 62.80 3.53
CA ILE A 214 46.59 62.48 2.13
C ILE A 214 45.44 63.39 1.70
N ILE A 215 45.66 64.20 0.68
CA ILE A 215 44.77 65.29 0.28
C ILE A 215 44.51 65.25 -1.23
N THR A 216 43.28 65.56 -1.62
CA THR A 216 42.93 65.89 -3.01
C THR A 216 42.26 67.26 -3.07
N THR A 217 41.91 67.74 -4.25
CA THR A 217 41.25 69.02 -4.48
C THR A 217 40.11 68.86 -5.46
N ASN A 218 39.15 69.78 -5.42
CA ASN A 218 38.12 69.91 -6.44
C ASN A 218 38.76 69.99 -7.84
N ALA A 219 38.52 69.02 -8.71
CA ALA A 219 39.17 68.89 -10.01
C ALA A 219 38.54 69.82 -11.06
N GLY A 220 39.24 70.01 -12.17
CA GLY A 220 38.73 70.77 -13.31
C GLY A 220 37.76 69.92 -14.13
N GLY A 221 36.52 69.74 -13.69
CA GLY A 221 35.55 68.86 -14.36
C GLY A 221 34.45 68.37 -13.42
N SER A 222 33.92 67.18 -13.69
CA SER A 222 33.22 66.37 -12.68
C SER A 222 34.28 65.62 -11.90
N ASP A 223 34.28 65.71 -10.58
CA ASP A 223 35.25 65.01 -9.73
C ASP A 223 34.94 63.51 -9.64
N GLU A 224 35.97 62.67 -9.62
CA GLU A 224 35.87 61.24 -9.33
C GLU A 224 36.14 60.94 -7.84
N TRP A 225 35.51 59.88 -7.34
CA TRP A 225 35.89 59.30 -6.06
C TRP A 225 37.21 58.51 -6.13
N VAL A 226 38.23 59.02 -5.43
CA VAL A 226 39.50 58.30 -5.24
C VAL A 226 39.57 57.63 -3.87
N GLY A 227 39.49 56.30 -3.85
CA GLY A 227 39.62 55.47 -2.65
C GLY A 227 41.05 55.44 -2.14
N ILE A 228 41.25 55.67 -0.84
CA ILE A 228 42.52 55.53 -0.14
C ILE A 228 42.47 54.23 0.66
N ASP A 229 43.27 53.25 0.27
CA ASP A 229 43.17 51.87 0.78
C ASP A 229 44.54 51.26 1.06
N ASP A 230 44.56 50.13 1.77
CA ASP A 230 45.77 49.38 2.12
C ASP A 230 46.90 50.28 2.67
N ILE A 231 46.53 51.20 3.57
CA ILE A 231 47.46 52.10 4.23
C ILE A 231 48.41 51.25 5.06
N SER A 232 49.71 51.45 4.86
CA SER A 232 50.80 50.84 5.62
C SER A 232 51.89 51.87 5.85
N ILE A 233 52.08 52.23 7.11
CA ILE A 233 53.10 53.18 7.55
C ILE A 233 54.08 52.42 8.43
N THR A 234 55.32 52.33 7.99
CA THR A 234 56.36 51.56 8.68
C THR A 234 57.54 52.46 9.01
N GLY A 235 58.34 52.06 9.99
CA GLY A 235 59.62 52.68 10.31
C GLY A 235 60.61 51.58 10.62
N THR A 236 61.89 51.85 10.40
CA THR A 236 62.96 50.98 10.89
C THR A 236 63.30 51.39 12.32
N PRO A 237 63.38 50.46 13.29
CA PRO A 237 63.75 50.82 14.64
C PRO A 237 65.13 51.47 14.67
N THR A 238 65.29 52.48 15.52
CA THR A 238 66.59 53.00 15.91
C THR A 238 67.32 51.96 16.76
N GLY A 239 67.88 50.94 16.08
CA GLY A 239 68.69 49.86 16.65
C GLY A 239 68.09 48.45 16.50
N GLY A 240 68.58 47.67 15.51
CA GLY A 240 68.47 46.20 15.45
C GLY A 240 67.12 45.60 15.06
N THR A 241 67.14 44.48 14.33
CA THR A 241 66.01 43.76 13.70
C THR A 241 64.92 43.32 14.69
N VAL A 242 63.64 43.52 14.30
CA VAL A 242 62.44 43.08 15.03
C VAL A 242 62.06 41.67 14.57
N ASN A 243 61.74 40.79 15.52
CA ASN A 243 61.22 39.44 15.30
C ASN A 243 59.77 39.49 14.78
N LEU A 244 59.42 38.77 13.70
CA LEU A 244 58.07 38.75 13.11
C LEU A 244 57.12 37.82 13.90
N PRO A 245 55.80 38.06 13.89
CA PRO A 245 54.86 37.25 14.66
C PRO A 245 54.41 35.98 13.91
N ILE A 246 54.16 34.91 14.67
CA ILE A 246 53.52 33.67 14.18
C ILE A 246 52.13 33.99 13.57
N ALA A 247 51.92 33.61 12.30
CA ALA A 247 50.66 33.72 11.58
C ALA A 247 49.89 32.38 11.62
N THR A 248 48.74 32.36 12.32
CA THR A 248 47.88 31.17 12.47
C THR A 248 46.75 31.13 11.44
N SER A 249 46.37 29.93 10.99
CA SER A 249 45.20 29.65 10.18
C SER A 249 44.35 28.57 10.87
N CYS A 250 43.25 29.00 11.47
CA CYS A 250 42.33 28.14 12.20
C CYS A 250 40.88 28.42 11.75
N PRO A 251 40.07 27.38 11.50
CA PRO A 251 38.66 27.55 11.19
C PRO A 251 37.90 27.96 12.44
N ALA A 252 37.15 29.07 12.38
CA ALA A 252 36.50 29.62 13.56
C ALA A 252 35.34 28.77 14.11
N ASN A 253 34.61 28.04 13.25
CA ASN A 253 33.39 27.31 13.61
C ASN A 253 33.19 25.99 12.85
N PRO A 254 34.08 24.98 12.97
CA PRO A 254 33.84 23.69 12.35
C PRO A 254 32.57 23.04 12.94
N VAL A 255 31.68 22.56 12.07
CA VAL A 255 30.43 21.88 12.44
C VAL A 255 30.57 20.39 12.18
N PHE A 256 30.29 19.57 13.19
CA PHE A 256 30.24 18.13 13.12
C PHE A 256 28.82 17.64 13.45
N VAL A 257 28.48 16.43 13.02
CA VAL A 257 27.24 15.78 13.45
C VAL A 257 27.58 14.86 14.63
N GLN A 258 26.79 14.94 15.70
CA GLN A 258 26.94 14.06 16.86
C GLN A 258 27.09 12.61 16.40
N GLY A 259 28.11 11.88 16.84
CA GLY A 259 28.35 10.48 16.46
C GLY A 259 29.00 10.20 15.09
N ALA A 260 29.21 11.20 14.23
CA ALA A 260 30.03 11.01 13.03
C ALA A 260 31.53 11.18 13.33
N GLY A 261 31.84 12.05 14.30
CA GLY A 261 33.18 12.58 14.49
C GLY A 261 33.67 13.37 13.26
N GLY A 262 34.94 13.75 13.25
CA GLY A 262 35.57 14.39 12.11
C GLY A 262 36.82 15.15 12.52
N SER A 263 37.48 15.74 11.54
CA SER A 263 38.68 16.55 11.76
C SER A 263 38.67 17.79 10.90
N VAL A 264 39.32 18.85 11.39
CA VAL A 264 39.53 20.08 10.63
C VAL A 264 41.00 20.50 10.71
N ALA A 265 41.56 20.92 9.58
CA ALA A 265 42.96 21.31 9.50
C ALA A 265 43.23 22.63 10.22
N LEU A 266 44.37 22.69 10.88
CA LEU A 266 44.97 23.86 11.53
C LEU A 266 46.38 24.04 10.97
N SER A 267 46.82 25.29 10.84
CA SER A 267 48.22 25.56 10.52
C SER A 267 48.72 26.87 11.12
N ALA A 268 50.05 27.01 11.21
CA ALA A 268 50.70 28.27 11.51
C ALA A 268 52.06 28.36 10.82
N THR A 269 52.51 29.57 10.49
CA THR A 269 53.84 29.84 9.91
C THR A 269 54.45 31.07 10.58
N ASP A 270 55.76 31.14 10.59
CA ASP A 270 56.50 32.29 11.09
C ASP A 270 57.65 32.62 10.13
N PRO A 271 57.63 33.75 9.40
CA PRO A 271 58.57 34.01 8.31
C PRO A 271 60.06 34.03 8.69
N ASP A 272 60.41 34.39 9.93
CA ASP A 272 61.79 34.48 10.42
C ASP A 272 62.11 33.48 11.55
N SER A 273 61.16 32.59 11.89
CA SER A 273 61.29 31.64 12.99
C SER A 273 60.72 30.25 12.68
N VAL A 274 60.98 29.26 13.53
CA VAL A 274 60.44 27.90 13.41
C VAL A 274 59.29 27.69 14.39
N VAL A 275 58.05 27.58 13.89
CA VAL A 275 56.89 27.17 14.70
C VAL A 275 57.07 25.71 15.14
N ASN A 276 57.48 25.51 16.39
CA ASN A 276 57.95 24.24 16.94
C ASN A 276 57.04 23.64 18.01
N SER A 277 55.88 24.25 18.29
CA SER A 277 54.91 23.78 19.27
C SER A 277 53.48 24.04 18.82
N ILE A 278 52.59 23.07 19.05
CA ILE A 278 51.13 23.19 18.90
C ILE A 278 50.49 22.55 20.12
N VAL A 279 49.73 23.32 20.90
CA VAL A 279 49.11 22.87 22.16
C VAL A 279 47.62 23.19 22.15
N LEU A 280 46.80 22.22 22.54
CA LEU A 280 45.36 22.38 22.72
C LEU A 280 45.03 22.59 24.19
N SER A 281 44.19 23.59 24.47
CA SER A 281 43.71 23.89 25.82
C SER A 281 42.19 24.14 25.82
N GLY A 282 41.54 23.87 26.97
CA GLY A 282 40.09 24.01 27.11
C GLY A 282 39.25 22.93 26.43
N ALA A 283 39.87 21.89 25.87
CA ALA A 283 39.15 20.82 25.16
C ALA A 283 38.47 19.83 26.13
N PRO A 284 37.16 19.56 25.97
CA PRO A 284 36.48 18.48 26.68
C PRO A 284 36.93 17.10 26.17
N ALA A 285 36.58 16.05 26.93
CA ALA A 285 36.79 14.68 26.47
C ALA A 285 36.07 14.47 25.12
N GLY A 286 36.82 14.06 24.10
CA GLY A 286 36.32 13.91 22.73
C GLY A 286 36.76 15.02 21.77
N ILE A 287 37.46 16.07 22.21
CA ILE A 287 38.20 16.97 21.30
C ILE A 287 39.70 16.79 21.52
N ALA A 288 40.46 16.55 20.46
CA ALA A 288 41.90 16.32 20.54
C ALA A 288 42.64 16.86 19.31
N LEU A 289 43.96 17.03 19.41
CA LEU A 289 44.81 17.22 18.23
C LEU A 289 45.33 15.87 17.74
N SER A 290 45.36 15.70 16.43
CA SER A 290 46.11 14.64 15.74
C SER A 290 46.94 15.22 14.61
N ALA A 291 47.74 14.37 13.95
CA ALA A 291 48.59 14.74 12.83
C ALA A 291 49.45 16.01 13.07
N VAL A 292 49.93 16.19 14.31
CA VAL A 292 50.71 17.35 14.74
C VAL A 292 52.11 17.28 14.11
N ASN A 293 52.41 18.19 13.20
CA ASN A 293 53.70 18.36 12.54
C ASN A 293 54.20 19.79 12.76
N THR A 294 55.37 19.94 13.36
CA THR A 294 56.02 21.24 13.55
C THR A 294 56.79 21.65 12.31
N ALA A 295 57.05 22.94 12.13
CA ALA A 295 57.97 23.41 11.11
C ALA A 295 59.41 22.93 11.40
N SER A 296 60.23 22.78 10.35
CA SER A 296 61.63 22.34 10.46
C SER A 296 62.66 23.39 10.03
N THR A 297 62.18 24.52 9.50
CA THR A 297 62.99 25.64 8.99
C THR A 297 62.23 26.95 9.22
N ASP A 298 62.95 28.06 9.28
CA ASP A 298 62.36 29.40 9.35
C ASP A 298 61.43 29.62 8.13
N GLY A 299 60.27 30.23 8.34
CA GLY A 299 59.22 30.37 7.32
C GLY A 299 58.44 29.10 7.00
N GLY A 300 58.75 27.97 7.64
CA GLY A 300 58.06 26.70 7.46
C GLY A 300 56.67 26.66 8.14
N THR A 301 55.76 25.86 7.59
CA THR A 301 54.39 25.72 8.11
C THR A 301 54.27 24.54 9.07
N ALA A 302 53.87 24.81 10.31
CA ALA A 302 53.40 23.79 11.24
C ALA A 302 51.93 23.47 10.94
N THR A 303 51.54 22.19 11.03
CA THR A 303 50.17 21.71 10.75
C THR A 303 49.68 20.76 11.83
N ALA A 304 48.37 20.76 12.09
CA ALA A 304 47.70 19.79 12.94
C ALA A 304 46.26 19.59 12.47
N SER A 305 45.61 18.53 12.94
CA SER A 305 44.17 18.33 12.80
C SER A 305 43.50 18.46 14.16
N LEU A 306 42.43 19.26 14.24
CA LEU A 306 41.55 19.28 15.39
C LEU A 306 40.42 18.28 15.17
N ASP A 307 40.40 17.23 15.98
CA ASP A 307 39.48 16.11 15.87
C ASP A 307 38.34 16.24 16.87
N ALA A 308 37.11 16.00 16.40
CA ALA A 308 35.95 15.74 17.23
C ALA A 308 35.63 14.24 17.19
N ALA A 309 35.57 13.60 18.35
CA ALA A 309 35.24 12.20 18.50
C ALA A 309 33.75 11.95 18.26
N PRO A 310 33.36 10.78 17.74
CA PRO A 310 31.95 10.39 17.63
C PRO A 310 31.17 10.47 18.96
N THR A 311 31.83 10.23 20.09
CA THR A 311 31.20 10.25 21.42
C THR A 311 30.92 11.66 21.96
N LEU A 312 31.35 12.72 21.27
CA LEU A 312 31.13 14.09 21.70
C LEU A 312 29.63 14.45 21.57
N ALA A 313 29.04 14.95 22.66
CA ALA A 313 27.63 15.32 22.70
C ALA A 313 27.32 16.54 21.83
N ALA A 314 26.06 16.68 21.40
CA ALA A 314 25.61 17.88 20.72
C ALA A 314 25.84 19.14 21.58
N GLY A 315 26.31 20.22 20.96
CA GLY A 315 26.66 21.46 21.66
C GLY A 315 27.76 22.27 20.98
N SER A 316 28.12 23.40 21.58
CA SER A 316 29.21 24.26 21.11
C SER A 316 30.35 24.25 22.12
N TYR A 317 31.57 23.96 21.66
CA TYR A 317 32.76 23.82 22.49
C TYR A 317 33.84 24.78 21.98
N ALA A 318 34.08 25.87 22.71
CA ALA A 318 35.20 26.76 22.42
C ALA A 318 36.49 26.14 22.96
N VAL A 319 37.46 25.90 22.08
CA VAL A 319 38.80 25.40 22.43
C VAL A 319 39.86 26.39 21.95
N GLN A 320 40.96 26.48 22.67
CA GLN A 320 42.09 27.34 22.32
C GLN A 320 43.25 26.50 21.81
N VAL A 321 43.74 26.83 20.61
CA VAL A 321 44.96 26.24 20.05
C VAL A 321 46.06 27.28 20.11
N SER A 322 47.15 26.94 20.80
CA SER A 322 48.33 27.79 20.97
C SER A 322 49.48 27.25 20.13
N PHE A 323 50.08 28.11 19.32
CA PHE A 323 51.27 27.83 18.53
C PHE A 323 52.46 28.54 19.16
N GLY A 324 53.59 27.84 19.31
CA GLY A 324 54.85 28.41 19.81
C GLY A 324 55.99 28.23 18.81
N ASN A 325 56.96 29.14 18.82
CA ASN A 325 58.17 29.04 17.99
C ASN A 325 59.46 28.90 18.84
N ASN A 326 60.60 28.71 18.17
CA ASN A 326 61.93 28.56 18.80
C ASN A 326 62.52 29.88 19.34
N GLU A 327 61.81 30.99 19.23
CA GLU A 327 62.20 32.31 19.74
C GLU A 327 61.30 32.82 20.87
N LEU A 328 60.53 31.91 21.47
CA LEU A 328 59.65 32.17 22.61
C LEU A 328 58.47 33.11 22.29
N GLN A 329 58.07 33.22 21.03
CA GLN A 329 56.77 33.81 20.67
C GLN A 329 55.68 32.74 20.72
N THR A 330 54.46 33.19 21.00
CA THR A 330 53.25 32.38 20.99
C THR A 330 52.13 33.12 20.27
N ALA A 331 51.32 32.40 19.50
CA ALA A 331 50.09 32.90 18.91
C ALA A 331 48.94 31.93 19.15
N ASP A 332 47.80 32.46 19.56
CA ASP A 332 46.61 31.67 19.90
C ASP A 332 45.51 31.88 18.87
N CYS A 333 44.76 30.82 18.57
CA CYS A 333 43.52 30.91 17.82
C CYS A 333 42.41 30.12 18.55
N THR A 334 41.23 30.74 18.63
CA THR A 334 40.04 30.12 19.22
C THR A 334 39.23 29.41 18.14
N VAL A 335 38.92 28.14 18.37
CA VAL A 335 38.06 27.33 17.50
C VAL A 335 36.80 26.94 18.27
N THR A 336 35.61 27.31 17.77
CA THR A 336 34.33 26.89 18.35
C THR A 336 33.83 25.66 17.60
N VAL A 337 34.12 24.47 18.14
CA VAL A 337 33.62 23.20 17.61
C VAL A 337 32.13 23.09 17.89
N ARG A 338 31.29 23.11 16.84
CA ARG A 338 29.85 22.84 16.97
C ARG A 338 29.55 21.40 16.62
N VAL A 339 28.71 20.77 17.42
CA VAL A 339 28.19 19.43 17.19
C VAL A 339 26.67 19.52 17.12
N ASP A 340 26.11 19.33 15.93
CA ASP A 340 24.67 19.31 15.73
C ASP A 340 24.09 17.98 16.23
N GLY A 341 22.97 18.06 16.95
CA GLY A 341 22.22 16.89 17.40
C GLY A 341 21.48 16.20 16.25
N VAL A 342 21.14 14.93 16.45
CA VAL A 342 20.29 14.18 15.52
C VAL A 342 18.83 14.25 15.98
N THR A 343 17.90 14.32 15.02
CA THR A 343 16.46 14.11 15.28
C THR A 343 16.22 12.61 15.40
N THR A 344 15.61 12.15 16.48
CA THR A 344 15.35 10.71 16.68
C THR A 344 14.24 10.23 15.74
N ILE A 345 14.23 8.94 15.41
CA ILE A 345 13.18 8.39 14.53
C ILE A 345 11.77 8.56 15.14
N PRO A 346 11.56 8.36 16.46
CA PRO A 346 10.26 8.65 17.08
C PRO A 346 9.80 10.11 16.94
N GLN A 347 10.73 11.08 16.92
CA GLN A 347 10.39 12.49 16.66
C GLN A 347 10.00 12.73 15.19
N ILE A 348 10.56 11.95 14.27
CA ILE A 348 10.20 11.99 12.85
C ILE A 348 8.82 11.39 12.64
N GLN A 349 8.54 10.21 13.22
CA GLN A 349 7.24 9.56 13.07
C GLN A 349 6.13 10.33 13.80
N GLY A 350 6.32 10.63 15.09
CA GLY A 350 5.26 11.18 15.92
C GLY A 350 4.19 10.14 16.30
N ASN A 351 3.05 10.63 16.81
CA ASN A 351 1.94 9.81 17.32
C ASN A 351 0.73 9.74 16.36
N ASP A 352 0.76 10.55 15.30
CA ASP A 352 -0.32 10.64 14.32
C ASP A 352 0.08 9.88 13.04
N ALA A 353 -0.88 9.58 12.16
CA ALA A 353 -0.62 8.92 10.87
C ALA A 353 0.17 9.78 9.85
N THR A 354 0.67 10.94 10.26
CA THR A 354 1.53 11.81 9.45
C THR A 354 2.59 12.42 10.33
N SER A 355 3.81 12.49 9.82
CA SER A 355 4.94 13.09 10.50
C SER A 355 4.70 14.57 10.85
N PRO A 356 5.03 15.01 12.08
CA PRO A 356 5.07 16.43 12.43
C PRO A 356 6.21 17.19 11.73
N LEU A 357 7.14 16.46 11.09
CA LEU A 357 8.31 17.00 10.39
C LEU A 357 8.19 16.89 8.86
N ALA A 358 7.02 16.54 8.33
CA ALA A 358 6.79 16.48 6.89
C ALA A 358 7.22 17.78 6.18
N GLY A 359 8.04 17.64 5.14
CA GLY A 359 8.65 18.73 4.36
C GLY A 359 9.92 19.34 4.97
N GLN A 360 10.34 18.92 6.16
CA GLN A 360 11.55 19.42 6.80
C GLN A 360 12.75 18.53 6.48
N SER A 361 13.95 19.13 6.40
CA SER A 361 15.19 18.37 6.32
C SER A 361 15.68 18.00 7.72
N VAL A 362 16.01 16.73 7.92
CA VAL A 362 16.44 16.18 9.21
C VAL A 362 17.72 15.38 9.03
N THR A 363 18.53 15.32 10.08
CA THR A 363 19.59 14.32 10.24
C THR A 363 19.18 13.36 11.35
N THR A 364 19.05 12.08 11.02
CA THR A 364 18.65 11.02 11.95
C THR A 364 19.65 9.88 11.99
N ARG A 365 19.49 9.00 12.97
CA ARG A 365 20.32 7.83 13.19
C ARG A 365 19.49 6.61 13.49
N GLY A 366 19.89 5.47 12.94
CA GLY A 366 19.18 4.21 13.14
C GLY A 366 19.94 3.02 12.55
N VAL A 367 19.60 1.83 13.02
CA VAL A 367 20.14 0.55 12.56
C VAL A 367 19.32 0.05 11.39
N VAL A 368 19.97 -0.30 10.28
CA VAL A 368 19.30 -0.93 9.14
C VAL A 368 18.69 -2.27 9.56
N THR A 369 17.38 -2.42 9.41
CA THR A 369 16.63 -3.64 9.76
C THR A 369 16.26 -4.46 8.53
N LYS A 370 16.05 -3.82 7.39
CA LYS A 370 15.72 -4.46 6.10
C LYS A 370 16.18 -3.60 4.93
N VAL A 371 16.69 -4.23 3.87
CA VAL A 371 17.08 -3.56 2.62
C VAL A 371 16.17 -4.05 1.50
N ASN A 372 15.60 -3.11 0.75
CA ASN A 372 14.77 -3.33 -0.42
C ASN A 372 15.47 -2.81 -1.70
N ASN A 373 14.92 -3.09 -2.87
CA ASN A 373 15.55 -2.71 -4.16
C ASN A 373 15.52 -1.19 -4.44
N ASN A 374 14.70 -0.42 -3.72
CA ASN A 374 14.47 1.01 -3.93
C ASN A 374 14.68 1.87 -2.64
N GLY A 375 15.12 1.25 -1.55
CA GLY A 375 15.25 1.88 -0.25
C GLY A 375 15.58 0.88 0.85
N PHE A 376 15.55 1.31 2.10
CA PHE A 376 15.81 0.46 3.25
C PHE A 376 15.05 0.97 4.48
N PHE A 377 14.76 0.06 5.39
CA PHE A 377 14.21 0.38 6.69
C PHE A 377 15.33 0.50 7.72
N MET A 378 15.20 1.48 8.60
CA MET A 378 16.07 1.63 9.75
C MET A 378 15.25 1.95 11.00
N GLN A 379 15.75 1.51 12.15
CA GLN A 379 15.09 1.68 13.44
C GLN A 379 16.04 2.29 14.47
N ASP A 380 15.53 3.14 15.35
CA ASP A 380 16.32 3.75 16.41
C ASP A 380 16.89 2.64 17.31
N LEU A 381 18.17 2.79 17.69
CA LEU A 381 18.86 1.76 18.48
C LEU A 381 18.37 1.75 19.94
N ALA A 382 18.03 2.92 20.48
CA ALA A 382 17.53 3.05 21.84
C ALA A 382 15.99 3.05 21.86
N GLY A 383 15.36 3.62 20.83
CA GLY A 383 13.94 3.93 20.84
C GLY A 383 13.59 4.98 21.90
N ASP A 384 12.30 5.19 22.15
CA ASP A 384 11.81 6.09 23.20
C ASP A 384 10.97 5.42 24.30
N ASP A 385 10.80 4.09 24.22
CA ASP A 385 9.93 3.28 25.09
C ASP A 385 8.44 3.71 25.10
N ASP A 386 8.01 4.57 24.17
CA ASP A 386 6.61 4.90 23.97
C ASP A 386 5.95 3.86 23.05
N VAL A 387 4.73 3.48 23.37
CA VAL A 387 3.97 2.48 22.61
C VAL A 387 3.10 3.12 21.53
N SER A 388 2.96 4.46 21.53
CA SER A 388 2.20 5.20 20.52
C SER A 388 3.05 5.76 19.38
N THR A 389 4.37 5.81 19.50
CA THR A 389 5.30 6.22 18.45
C THR A 389 5.94 5.01 17.78
N SER A 390 6.33 5.18 16.52
CA SER A 390 7.21 4.21 15.86
C SER A 390 8.68 4.61 16.02
N ASP A 391 9.52 3.62 16.33
CA ASP A 391 10.98 3.76 16.31
C ASP A 391 11.59 3.53 14.91
N GLY A 392 10.76 3.15 13.92
CA GLY A 392 11.17 2.75 12.58
C GLY A 392 10.82 3.79 11.51
N VAL A 393 11.62 3.84 10.45
CA VAL A 393 11.37 4.71 9.28
C VAL A 393 11.90 4.08 8.01
N PHE A 394 11.22 4.36 6.89
CA PHE A 394 11.70 3.99 5.56
C PHE A 394 12.57 5.10 4.95
N VAL A 395 13.70 4.72 4.36
CA VAL A 395 14.59 5.64 3.63
C VAL A 395 14.53 5.30 2.14
N PHE A 396 13.94 6.18 1.36
CA PHE A 396 13.74 5.99 -0.08
C PHE A 396 14.94 6.48 -0.88
N THR A 397 15.56 5.58 -1.64
CA THR A 397 16.75 5.86 -2.45
C THR A 397 16.47 5.87 -3.95
N SER A 398 15.22 5.62 -4.37
CA SER A 398 14.75 5.50 -5.78
C SER A 398 15.44 4.40 -6.63
N SER A 399 16.44 3.75 -6.07
CA SER A 399 17.32 2.76 -6.69
C SER A 399 17.97 1.91 -5.60
N ALA A 400 18.77 0.92 -5.98
CA ALA A 400 19.47 0.07 -5.03
C ALA A 400 20.29 0.92 -4.02
N PRO A 401 20.10 0.73 -2.70
CA PRO A 401 20.86 1.47 -1.70
C PRO A 401 22.38 1.30 -1.85
N PRO A 402 23.20 2.29 -1.41
CA PRO A 402 24.66 2.18 -1.50
C PRO A 402 25.19 1.03 -0.65
N ALA A 403 26.37 0.51 -0.99
CA ALA A 403 26.97 -0.67 -0.35
C ALA A 403 27.21 -0.54 1.17
N SER A 404 27.19 0.67 1.73
CA SER A 404 27.24 0.93 3.17
C SER A 404 25.95 0.56 3.90
N VAL A 405 24.82 0.45 3.19
CA VAL A 405 23.51 0.05 3.73
C VAL A 405 23.47 -1.47 3.83
N VAL A 406 23.82 -1.98 5.00
CA VAL A 406 23.81 -3.40 5.33
C VAL A 406 23.04 -3.58 6.63
N VAL A 407 22.20 -4.62 6.71
CA VAL A 407 21.46 -4.95 7.95
C VAL A 407 22.42 -5.04 9.13
N GLY A 408 22.08 -4.35 10.23
CA GLY A 408 22.92 -4.23 11.43
C GLY A 408 23.92 -3.06 11.41
N ASN A 409 24.06 -2.33 10.31
CA ASN A 409 24.80 -1.07 10.30
C ASN A 409 23.97 0.05 10.93
N LEU A 410 24.61 0.82 11.81
CA LEU A 410 24.10 2.08 12.33
C LEU A 410 24.51 3.17 11.35
N LEU A 411 23.53 3.88 10.80
CA LEU A 411 23.74 4.91 9.78
C LEU A 411 23.33 6.27 10.31
N ASN A 412 24.06 7.30 9.87
CA ASN A 412 23.58 8.68 9.87
C ASN A 412 22.95 8.96 8.50
N VAL A 413 21.71 9.42 8.50
CA VAL A 413 20.93 9.75 7.30
C VAL A 413 20.47 11.19 7.39
N THR A 414 20.87 12.01 6.42
CA THR A 414 20.35 13.37 6.23
C THR A 414 19.48 13.40 4.99
N GLY A 415 18.23 13.84 5.12
CA GLY A 415 17.30 13.93 3.99
C GLY A 415 16.08 14.76 4.32
N THR A 416 15.05 14.70 3.48
CA THR A 416 13.77 15.40 3.71
C THR A 416 12.71 14.38 4.09
N VAL A 417 11.94 14.66 5.15
CA VAL A 417 10.80 13.84 5.55
C VAL A 417 9.62 14.09 4.62
N THR A 418 8.98 13.04 4.11
CA THR A 418 7.80 13.13 3.24
C THR A 418 6.77 12.06 3.57
N GLU A 419 5.52 12.34 3.22
CA GLU A 419 4.40 11.41 3.30
C GLU A 419 4.14 10.76 1.95
N PHE A 420 4.40 9.46 1.84
CA PHE A 420 4.16 8.71 0.62
C PHE A 420 2.74 8.13 0.60
N ARG A 421 1.92 8.62 -0.34
CA ARG A 421 0.58 8.07 -0.57
C ARG A 421 0.66 6.84 -1.47
N VAL A 422 0.40 5.69 -0.86
CA VAL A 422 0.43 4.39 -1.54
C VAL A 422 -0.70 4.19 -2.54
N GLY A 423 -1.79 4.97 -2.42
CA GLY A 423 -2.97 4.89 -3.26
C GLY A 423 -3.88 6.12 -3.13
N THR A 424 -5.00 6.10 -3.84
CA THR A 424 -6.04 7.13 -3.87
C THR A 424 -7.32 6.72 -3.12
N GLY A 425 -7.41 5.47 -2.65
CA GLY A 425 -8.49 5.01 -1.78
C GLY A 425 -8.48 5.70 -0.40
N ALA A 426 -9.63 5.73 0.29
CA ALA A 426 -9.79 6.47 1.55
C ALA A 426 -8.80 6.02 2.63
N GLU A 427 -8.64 4.70 2.83
CA GLU A 427 -7.67 4.15 3.79
C GLU A 427 -6.22 4.50 3.42
N ALA A 428 -5.83 4.32 2.16
CA ALA A 428 -4.52 4.71 1.64
C ALA A 428 -4.21 6.21 1.77
N VAL A 429 -5.25 7.06 1.73
CA VAL A 429 -5.12 8.51 1.93
C VAL A 429 -4.98 8.87 3.41
N ALA A 430 -5.59 8.08 4.29
CA ALA A 430 -5.58 8.26 5.74
C ALA A 430 -4.30 7.73 6.41
N ARG A 431 -3.59 6.80 5.76
CA ARG A 431 -2.37 6.13 6.24
C ARG A 431 -1.23 6.24 5.22
N PRO A 432 -0.69 7.45 4.99
CA PRO A 432 0.53 7.59 4.20
C PRO A 432 1.73 6.97 4.93
N VAL A 433 2.76 6.60 4.18
CA VAL A 433 4.01 6.09 4.77
C VAL A 433 4.99 7.23 4.99
N THR A 434 5.50 7.37 6.21
CA THR A 434 6.56 8.35 6.51
C THR A 434 7.89 7.86 5.95
N GLU A 435 8.48 8.62 5.03
CA GLU A 435 9.76 8.29 4.40
C GLU A 435 10.75 9.45 4.40
N ILE A 436 12.06 9.12 4.39
CA ILE A 436 13.14 10.08 4.17
C ILE A 436 13.61 9.98 2.72
N VAL A 437 13.47 11.07 1.96
CA VAL A 437 13.85 11.15 0.54
C VAL A 437 15.13 11.97 0.33
N SER A 438 15.75 11.78 -0.84
CA SER A 438 17.04 12.38 -1.23
C SER A 438 18.13 12.21 -0.15
N PRO A 439 18.33 10.99 0.39
CA PRO A 439 19.17 10.79 1.56
C PRO A 439 20.68 10.90 1.24
N VAL A 440 21.42 11.55 2.12
CA VAL A 440 22.88 11.47 2.24
C VAL A 440 23.19 10.52 3.40
N ILE A 441 23.92 9.44 3.12
CA ILE A 441 24.10 8.31 4.03
C ILE A 441 25.56 8.16 4.41
N SER A 442 25.85 8.02 5.71
CA SER A 442 27.18 7.71 6.23
C SER A 442 27.13 6.60 7.27
N LEU A 443 28.14 5.72 7.27
CA LEU A 443 28.27 4.62 8.22
C LEU A 443 28.83 5.12 9.55
N VAL A 444 28.18 4.78 10.65
CA VAL A 444 28.64 5.09 12.02
C VAL A 444 29.29 3.87 12.66
N SER A 445 28.61 2.72 12.66
CA SER A 445 29.12 1.46 13.20
C SER A 445 28.44 0.26 12.55
N SER A 446 28.99 -0.94 12.73
CA SER A 446 28.47 -2.21 12.20
C SER A 446 28.24 -3.24 13.30
N GLY A 447 27.45 -4.27 13.01
CA GLY A 447 27.20 -5.38 13.94
C GLY A 447 26.19 -5.08 15.06
N ASN A 448 25.35 -4.04 14.89
CA ASN A 448 24.27 -3.71 15.79
C ASN A 448 23.07 -4.65 15.57
N THR A 449 22.23 -4.81 16.60
CA THR A 449 21.06 -5.69 16.55
C THR A 449 19.84 -5.00 17.16
N ILE A 450 18.68 -5.15 16.51
CA ILE A 450 17.38 -4.72 17.02
C ILE A 450 16.57 -5.98 17.36
N ALA A 451 15.97 -6.01 18.56
CA ALA A 451 15.06 -7.08 18.94
C ALA A 451 13.68 -6.82 18.32
N PRO A 452 13.04 -7.81 17.65
CA PRO A 452 11.72 -7.61 17.06
C PRO A 452 10.64 -7.32 18.11
N LYS A 453 9.78 -6.34 17.86
CA LYS A 453 8.59 -6.08 18.69
C LYS A 453 7.52 -7.14 18.42
N ARG A 454 6.88 -7.66 19.47
CA ARG A 454 5.79 -8.63 19.29
C ARG A 454 4.52 -7.96 18.79
N VAL A 455 3.89 -8.57 17.80
CA VAL A 455 2.58 -8.20 17.26
C VAL A 455 1.60 -9.33 17.51
N PHE A 456 0.40 -8.98 17.94
CA PHE A 456 -0.71 -9.90 18.13
C PHE A 456 -1.75 -9.63 17.05
N LEU A 457 -2.24 -10.71 16.44
CA LEU A 457 -3.38 -10.70 15.54
C LEU A 457 -4.46 -11.62 16.15
N PRO A 458 -5.76 -11.29 16.09
CA PRO A 458 -6.31 -10.05 15.54
C PRO A 458 -5.81 -8.79 16.26
N GLU A 459 -5.69 -7.68 15.53
CA GLU A 459 -5.53 -6.35 16.11
C GLU A 459 -6.63 -6.08 17.14
N SER A 460 -6.34 -5.27 18.16
CA SER A 460 -7.36 -4.85 19.14
C SER A 460 -8.37 -3.89 18.52
N THR A 461 -7.88 -3.02 17.62
CA THR A 461 -8.63 -2.06 16.83
C THR A 461 -8.01 -2.01 15.45
N GLU A 462 -8.83 -1.96 14.40
CA GLU A 462 -8.34 -1.96 13.02
C GLU A 462 -7.35 -0.83 12.74
N GLY A 463 -6.16 -1.24 12.31
CA GLY A 463 -5.04 -0.38 11.97
C GLY A 463 -4.35 0.31 13.14
N GLU A 464 -4.31 -0.35 14.30
CA GLU A 464 -3.39 0.01 15.37
C GLU A 464 -1.91 -0.21 14.96
N LEU A 465 -1.65 -1.05 13.95
CA LEU A 465 -0.30 -1.32 13.42
C LEU A 465 0.44 -0.08 12.92
N GLU A 466 -0.22 1.06 12.74
CA GLU A 466 0.39 2.36 12.40
C GLU A 466 1.57 2.72 13.30
N ARG A 467 1.40 2.54 14.62
CA ARG A 467 2.44 2.83 15.62
C ARG A 467 3.71 1.96 15.46
N LEU A 468 3.68 0.97 14.57
CA LEU A 468 4.80 0.05 14.28
C LEU A 468 5.35 0.25 12.86
N GLU A 469 4.94 1.31 12.14
CA GLU A 469 5.41 1.58 10.79
C GLU A 469 6.95 1.63 10.73
N GLY A 470 7.56 0.85 9.85
CA GLY A 470 9.00 0.77 9.66
C GLY A 470 9.74 0.00 10.77
N MET A 471 9.05 -0.51 11.79
CA MET A 471 9.67 -1.29 12.87
C MET A 471 9.84 -2.76 12.50
N LEU A 472 10.93 -3.36 13.00
CA LEU A 472 11.12 -4.80 12.99
C LEU A 472 10.18 -5.46 14.01
N VAL A 473 9.32 -6.34 13.54
CA VAL A 473 8.30 -7.02 14.35
C VAL A 473 8.35 -8.54 14.21
N ARG A 474 7.67 -9.23 15.14
CA ARG A 474 7.41 -10.66 15.10
C ARG A 474 5.94 -10.95 15.42
N ILE A 475 5.27 -11.61 14.49
CA ILE A 475 3.96 -12.24 14.68
C ILE A 475 4.22 -13.68 15.12
N GLU A 476 3.79 -14.04 16.32
CA GLU A 476 4.07 -15.36 16.92
C GLU A 476 3.02 -16.42 16.58
N VAL A 477 1.80 -16.00 16.24
CA VAL A 477 0.71 -16.91 15.90
C VAL A 477 0.92 -17.52 14.50
N PRO A 478 0.44 -18.76 14.26
CA PRO A 478 0.39 -19.32 12.92
C PRO A 478 -0.43 -18.43 11.98
N LEU A 479 0.05 -18.28 10.75
CA LEU A 479 -0.65 -17.53 9.70
C LEU A 479 -1.11 -18.48 8.58
N THR A 480 -2.20 -18.13 7.91
CA THR A 480 -2.74 -18.86 6.76
C THR A 480 -2.71 -17.97 5.54
N ALA A 481 -2.21 -18.49 4.42
CA ALA A 481 -2.34 -17.83 3.12
C ALA A 481 -3.83 -17.73 2.76
N SER A 482 -4.36 -16.52 2.72
CA SER A 482 -5.77 -16.27 2.42
C SER A 482 -5.99 -15.91 0.95
N GLN A 483 -5.01 -15.28 0.29
CA GLN A 483 -5.03 -15.01 -1.14
C GLN A 483 -3.62 -14.99 -1.73
N ASN A 484 -3.50 -15.49 -2.96
CA ASN A 484 -2.25 -15.60 -3.72
C ASN A 484 -2.34 -15.01 -5.14
N PHE A 485 -3.41 -14.29 -5.48
CA PHE A 485 -3.63 -13.72 -6.82
C PHE A 485 -2.50 -12.77 -7.26
N PHE A 486 -1.99 -11.95 -6.33
CA PHE A 486 -0.91 -11.00 -6.58
C PHE A 486 0.50 -11.57 -6.41
N GLN A 487 0.64 -12.84 -6.02
CA GLN A 487 1.94 -13.49 -5.74
C GLN A 487 2.85 -13.44 -6.96
N GLY A 488 2.34 -13.91 -8.10
CA GLY A 488 3.13 -13.99 -9.34
C GLY A 488 3.45 -12.62 -9.93
N ARG A 489 2.55 -11.64 -9.75
CA ARG A 489 2.68 -10.32 -10.38
C ARG A 489 3.45 -9.31 -9.53
N TYR A 490 3.27 -9.33 -8.22
CA TYR A 490 3.78 -8.30 -7.30
C TYR A 490 4.54 -8.88 -6.11
N GLY A 491 4.72 -10.20 -6.05
CA GLY A 491 5.39 -10.81 -4.89
C GLY A 491 4.57 -10.72 -3.60
N GLN A 492 3.24 -10.59 -3.70
CA GLN A 492 2.36 -10.33 -2.56
C GLN A 492 1.42 -11.49 -2.25
N VAL A 493 1.29 -11.83 -0.97
CA VAL A 493 0.37 -12.85 -0.45
C VAL A 493 -0.39 -12.28 0.74
N THR A 494 -1.71 -12.33 0.71
CA THR A 494 -2.53 -11.95 1.86
C THR A 494 -2.51 -13.08 2.88
N LEU A 495 -2.12 -12.78 4.12
CA LEU A 495 -2.13 -13.70 5.23
C LEU A 495 -3.24 -13.35 6.22
N ALA A 496 -3.71 -14.35 6.96
CA ALA A 496 -4.62 -14.16 8.07
C ALA A 496 -4.22 -14.99 9.28
N ALA A 497 -4.41 -14.43 10.47
CA ALA A 497 -4.39 -15.18 11.72
C ALA A 497 -5.69 -16.01 11.88
N ASP A 498 -5.62 -17.06 12.69
CA ASP A 498 -6.75 -17.93 13.05
C ASP A 498 -7.44 -18.63 11.86
N GLY A 499 -6.69 -18.87 10.78
CA GLY A 499 -7.18 -19.59 9.60
C GLY A 499 -7.68 -18.69 8.49
N ARG A 500 -8.47 -19.26 7.58
CA ARG A 500 -9.01 -18.60 6.39
C ARG A 500 -10.06 -17.54 6.77
N LEU A 501 -10.06 -16.41 6.06
CA LEU A 501 -11.11 -15.41 6.16
C LEU A 501 -12.34 -15.84 5.36
N ILE A 502 -13.51 -15.74 5.97
CA ILE A 502 -14.80 -16.06 5.34
C ILE A 502 -15.48 -14.77 4.93
N LYS A 503 -16.02 -14.72 3.71
CA LYS A 503 -16.80 -13.57 3.26
C LYS A 503 -18.02 -13.38 4.16
N PRO A 504 -18.22 -12.21 4.81
CA PRO A 504 -19.33 -12.02 5.74
C PRO A 504 -20.71 -12.31 5.16
N THR A 505 -20.96 -11.86 3.92
CA THR A 505 -22.21 -12.08 3.19
C THR A 505 -22.40 -13.53 2.70
N ASN A 506 -21.43 -14.42 2.93
CA ASN A 506 -21.58 -15.85 2.67
C ASN A 506 -22.40 -16.55 3.75
N ILE A 507 -22.32 -16.08 5.00
CA ILE A 507 -22.95 -16.73 6.16
C ILE A 507 -23.89 -15.82 6.96
N HIS A 508 -23.84 -14.50 6.76
CA HIS A 508 -24.74 -13.53 7.38
C HIS A 508 -25.41 -12.64 6.32
N PRO A 509 -26.69 -12.25 6.50
CA PRO A 509 -27.34 -11.29 5.60
C PRO A 509 -26.57 -9.97 5.50
N ALA A 510 -26.55 -9.37 4.31
CA ALA A 510 -25.90 -8.09 4.07
C ALA A 510 -26.41 -6.98 5.00
N GLY A 511 -25.50 -6.13 5.47
CA GLY A 511 -25.81 -5.04 6.42
C GLY A 511 -26.24 -5.49 7.82
N SER A 512 -26.32 -6.80 8.11
CA SER A 512 -26.60 -7.29 9.47
C SER A 512 -25.43 -7.00 10.41
N ARG A 513 -25.71 -6.93 11.73
CA ARG A 513 -24.68 -6.68 12.72
C ARG A 513 -23.58 -7.74 12.69
N ASP A 514 -23.96 -9.01 12.55
CA ASP A 514 -23.01 -10.13 12.46
C ASP A 514 -22.11 -10.02 11.20
N ALA A 515 -22.66 -9.57 10.07
CA ALA A 515 -21.86 -9.36 8.85
C ALA A 515 -20.83 -8.23 9.04
N LEU A 516 -21.22 -7.13 9.70
CA LEU A 516 -20.32 -6.02 10.01
C LEU A 516 -19.25 -6.42 11.03
N ASP A 517 -19.63 -7.19 12.06
CA ASP A 517 -18.69 -7.68 13.08
C ASP A 517 -17.67 -8.66 12.48
N LEU A 518 -18.08 -9.55 11.57
CA LEU A 518 -17.14 -10.44 10.88
C LEU A 518 -16.24 -9.69 9.88
N ALA A 519 -16.73 -8.64 9.23
CA ALA A 519 -15.90 -7.79 8.36
C ALA A 519 -14.80 -7.07 9.15
N ASP A 520 -15.14 -6.51 10.31
CA ASP A 520 -14.18 -5.90 11.25
C ASP A 520 -13.18 -6.94 11.77
N GLU A 521 -13.66 -8.13 12.15
CA GLU A 521 -12.77 -9.23 12.58
C GLU A 521 -11.81 -9.66 11.48
N ASN A 522 -12.28 -9.81 10.24
CA ASN A 522 -11.46 -10.18 9.09
C ASN A 522 -10.36 -9.15 8.82
N ALA A 523 -10.67 -7.85 8.92
CA ALA A 523 -9.71 -6.77 8.73
C ALA A 523 -8.57 -6.88 9.78
N ARG A 524 -8.93 -6.98 11.06
CA ARG A 524 -7.97 -7.06 12.17
C ARG A 524 -7.09 -8.31 12.15
N ARG A 525 -7.50 -9.36 11.45
CA ARG A 525 -6.77 -10.64 11.33
C ARG A 525 -5.78 -10.65 10.17
N ARG A 526 -5.88 -9.71 9.24
CA ARG A 526 -5.19 -9.74 7.96
C ARG A 526 -3.85 -9.02 8.03
N ILE A 527 -2.89 -9.49 7.23
CA ILE A 527 -1.63 -8.77 6.97
C ILE A 527 -1.11 -9.18 5.59
N LEU A 528 -0.50 -8.26 4.85
CA LEU A 528 0.07 -8.56 3.54
C LEU A 528 1.54 -8.96 3.65
N LEU A 529 1.91 -10.15 3.17
CA LEU A 529 3.30 -10.55 3.00
C LEU A 529 3.81 -10.00 1.66
N ASP A 530 4.90 -9.23 1.69
CA ASP A 530 5.48 -8.54 0.53
C ASP A 530 6.97 -8.92 0.37
N ASP A 531 7.44 -9.10 -0.87
CA ASP A 531 8.81 -9.56 -1.15
C ASP A 531 9.87 -8.47 -1.01
N GLY A 532 9.46 -7.21 -0.79
CA GLY A 532 10.35 -6.05 -0.69
C GLY A 532 10.89 -5.59 -2.04
N SER A 533 10.22 -5.97 -3.13
CA SER A 533 10.55 -5.58 -4.49
C SER A 533 9.45 -4.72 -5.11
N SER A 534 9.84 -3.58 -5.68
CA SER A 534 8.94 -2.77 -6.49
C SER A 534 8.70 -3.31 -7.91
N PHE A 535 9.31 -4.44 -8.28
CA PHE A 535 9.23 -4.99 -9.63
C PHE A 535 7.98 -5.85 -9.84
N GLN A 536 7.43 -5.78 -11.06
CA GLN A 536 6.42 -6.73 -11.49
C GLN A 536 7.06 -8.02 -12.01
N ASN A 537 6.38 -9.14 -11.76
CA ASN A 537 6.78 -10.50 -12.16
C ASN A 537 8.17 -10.89 -11.62
N PRO A 538 8.37 -10.80 -10.28
CA PRO A 538 9.65 -11.13 -9.66
C PRO A 538 10.16 -12.52 -10.05
N ASN A 539 11.48 -12.61 -10.24
CA ASN A 539 12.19 -13.83 -10.61
C ASN A 539 13.37 -14.07 -9.65
N PRO A 540 13.36 -15.15 -8.86
CA PRO A 540 12.33 -16.19 -8.78
C PRO A 540 11.00 -15.68 -8.21
N THR A 541 9.90 -16.38 -8.49
CA THR A 541 8.57 -16.04 -7.93
C THR A 541 8.58 -16.25 -6.41
N PRO A 542 8.29 -15.20 -5.61
CA PRO A 542 8.32 -15.26 -4.15
C PRO A 542 7.33 -16.27 -3.59
N TYR A 543 7.73 -16.89 -2.48
CA TYR A 543 6.87 -17.76 -1.65
C TYR A 543 6.30 -18.98 -2.34
N ILE A 544 6.82 -19.34 -3.52
CA ILE A 544 6.40 -20.56 -4.20
C ILE A 544 6.82 -21.77 -3.35
N GLY A 545 5.85 -22.61 -3.03
CA GLY A 545 6.02 -23.71 -2.08
C GLY A 545 6.28 -25.05 -2.76
N ALA A 546 5.86 -26.12 -2.08
CA ALA A 546 5.84 -27.46 -2.64
C ALA A 546 5.12 -27.47 -4.00
N ASP A 547 5.46 -28.46 -4.85
CA ASP A 547 4.84 -28.69 -6.17
C ASP A 547 4.65 -27.42 -7.03
N ASN A 548 5.58 -26.46 -6.87
CA ASN A 548 5.61 -25.17 -7.55
C ASN A 548 4.30 -24.37 -7.42
N THR A 549 3.66 -24.42 -6.25
CA THR A 549 2.46 -23.62 -5.94
C THR A 549 2.44 -23.19 -4.47
N LEU A 550 1.67 -22.15 -4.19
CA LEU A 550 1.24 -21.76 -2.85
C LEU A 550 -0.29 -21.73 -2.88
N ARG A 551 -0.96 -22.57 -2.09
CA ARG A 551 -2.42 -22.60 -2.07
C ARG A 551 -2.98 -21.68 -0.98
N ALA A 552 -4.08 -21.00 -1.24
CA ALA A 552 -4.87 -20.42 -0.15
C ALA A 552 -5.28 -21.56 0.80
N GLY A 553 -5.16 -21.36 2.12
CA GLY A 553 -5.28 -22.39 3.15
C GLY A 553 -3.95 -23.06 3.56
N ASP A 554 -2.85 -22.85 2.82
CA ASP A 554 -1.51 -23.25 3.30
C ASP A 554 -1.08 -22.38 4.49
N SER A 555 -0.32 -22.95 5.41
CA SER A 555 0.00 -22.32 6.69
C SER A 555 1.48 -22.06 6.90
N LEU A 556 1.75 -21.00 7.64
CA LEU A 556 3.05 -20.61 8.15
C LEU A 556 3.03 -20.80 9.67
N ALA A 557 3.40 -22.01 10.12
CA ALA A 557 3.31 -22.40 11.53
C ALA A 557 4.32 -21.70 12.45
N SER A 558 5.44 -21.22 11.92
CA SER A 558 6.54 -20.62 12.69
C SER A 558 6.32 -19.15 13.07
N GLY A 559 5.17 -18.58 12.68
CA GLY A 559 4.97 -17.15 12.66
C GLY A 559 5.86 -16.46 11.62
N LEU A 560 5.96 -15.13 11.73
CA LEU A 560 6.63 -14.28 10.75
C LEU A 560 7.44 -13.19 11.45
N THR A 561 8.64 -12.92 10.96
CA THR A 561 9.49 -11.81 11.42
C THR A 561 9.88 -10.96 10.22
N GLY A 562 9.66 -9.66 10.33
CA GLY A 562 9.78 -8.73 9.22
C GLY A 562 9.60 -7.29 9.66
N VAL A 563 9.78 -6.36 8.74
CA VAL A 563 9.51 -4.94 8.98
C VAL A 563 8.10 -4.61 8.48
N ILE A 564 7.30 -3.91 9.28
CA ILE A 564 5.95 -3.48 8.87
C ILE A 564 6.01 -2.19 8.06
N ASP A 565 5.17 -2.04 7.05
CA ASP A 565 4.81 -0.77 6.42
C ASP A 565 3.33 -0.81 6.00
N TYR A 566 2.88 0.18 5.22
CA TYR A 566 1.53 0.22 4.67
C TYR A 566 1.55 0.23 3.15
N GLY A 567 0.56 -0.37 2.50
CA GLY A 567 0.42 -0.19 1.05
C GLY A 567 -0.73 -0.96 0.39
N LEU A 568 -0.80 -0.87 -0.94
CA LEU A 568 -1.83 -1.54 -1.71
C LEU A 568 -1.74 -3.07 -1.56
N ALA A 569 -2.90 -3.69 -1.34
CA ALA A 569 -3.14 -5.13 -1.38
C ALA A 569 -3.85 -5.54 -2.69
N THR A 570 -3.79 -4.66 -3.70
CA THR A 570 -4.44 -4.80 -5.00
C THR A 570 -3.60 -4.17 -6.12
N ASN A 571 -4.02 -4.34 -7.37
CA ASN A 571 -3.39 -3.70 -8.54
C ASN A 571 -4.02 -2.36 -8.93
N SER A 572 -5.04 -1.90 -8.21
CA SER A 572 -5.71 -0.61 -8.43
C SER A 572 -5.27 0.41 -7.40
N SER A 573 -4.98 1.64 -7.82
CA SER A 573 -4.65 2.73 -6.90
C SER A 573 -5.80 3.08 -5.96
N SER A 574 -7.04 2.78 -6.33
CA SER A 574 -8.24 3.03 -5.51
C SER A 574 -8.74 1.80 -4.75
N GLY A 575 -8.07 0.65 -4.87
CA GLY A 575 -8.52 -0.58 -4.22
C GLY A 575 -8.06 -0.68 -2.77
N ILE A 576 -8.17 -1.88 -2.21
CA ILE A 576 -7.82 -2.18 -0.82
C ILE A 576 -6.34 -1.95 -0.57
N SER A 577 -6.06 -1.30 0.57
CA SER A 577 -4.73 -1.16 1.16
C SER A 577 -4.73 -1.76 2.56
N ASP A 578 -3.57 -2.24 2.99
CA ASP A 578 -3.41 -2.87 4.30
C ASP A 578 -1.95 -2.74 4.77
N TYR A 579 -1.72 -3.06 6.04
CA TYR A 579 -0.38 -3.22 6.58
C TYR A 579 0.32 -4.40 5.92
N LYS A 580 1.56 -4.18 5.52
CA LYS A 580 2.41 -5.20 4.94
C LYS A 580 3.55 -5.53 5.87
N ILE A 581 4.15 -6.69 5.64
CA ILE A 581 5.33 -7.14 6.34
C ILE A 581 6.37 -7.64 5.34
N HIS A 582 7.54 -7.00 5.38
CA HIS A 582 8.72 -7.33 4.60
C HIS A 582 9.55 -8.34 5.38
N PRO A 583 9.59 -9.62 4.98
CA PRO A 583 10.25 -10.64 5.78
C PRO A 583 11.77 -10.41 5.83
N THR A 584 12.35 -10.56 7.02
CA THR A 584 13.81 -10.52 7.23
C THR A 584 14.44 -11.90 7.21
N GLN A 585 13.62 -12.94 7.14
CA GLN A 585 14.02 -14.35 7.05
C GLN A 585 13.27 -15.03 5.90
N PRO A 586 13.82 -16.11 5.30
CA PRO A 586 13.10 -16.89 4.31
C PRO A 586 11.76 -17.40 4.85
N VAL A 587 10.68 -17.18 4.08
CA VAL A 587 9.34 -17.65 4.41
C VAL A 587 9.08 -18.97 3.69
N VAL A 588 8.69 -20.00 4.44
CA VAL A 588 8.40 -21.33 3.92
C VAL A 588 7.02 -21.77 4.41
N PHE A 589 6.08 -21.92 3.47
CA PHE A 589 4.75 -22.43 3.77
C PHE A 589 4.74 -23.95 3.88
N SER A 590 3.94 -24.45 4.80
CA SER A 590 3.58 -25.87 4.92
C SER A 590 2.29 -26.13 4.14
N ARG A 591 2.29 -27.21 3.35
CA ARG A 591 1.10 -27.66 2.60
C ARG A 591 0.07 -28.25 3.55
N THR A 592 -0.79 -27.39 4.11
CA THR A 592 -1.90 -27.79 4.99
C THR A 592 -3.24 -27.87 4.27
N ASN A 593 -3.38 -27.19 3.13
CA ASN A 593 -4.50 -27.40 2.21
C ASN A 593 -4.02 -28.28 1.04
N ALA A 594 -4.11 -29.60 1.20
CA ALA A 594 -3.66 -30.55 0.17
C ALA A 594 -4.70 -30.68 -0.97
N ARG A 595 -4.21 -30.86 -2.20
CA ARG A 595 -5.07 -31.09 -3.38
C ARG A 595 -5.74 -32.46 -3.27
N THR A 596 -6.99 -32.56 -3.70
CA THR A 596 -7.71 -33.83 -3.83
C THR A 596 -7.78 -34.27 -5.29
N ALA A 597 -7.67 -35.57 -5.54
CA ALA A 597 -7.72 -36.12 -6.90
C ALA A 597 -9.14 -36.16 -7.50
N ALA A 598 -10.17 -36.03 -6.66
CA ALA A 598 -11.58 -36.04 -7.00
C ALA A 598 -12.38 -35.28 -5.93
N PRO A 599 -13.61 -34.82 -6.22
CA PRO A 599 -14.51 -34.27 -5.20
C PRO A 599 -14.80 -35.29 -4.09
N ALA A 600 -15.19 -34.81 -2.91
CA ALA A 600 -15.75 -35.67 -1.88
C ALA A 600 -17.00 -36.39 -2.41
N ALA A 601 -17.24 -37.62 -1.93
CA ALA A 601 -18.37 -38.41 -2.41
C ALA A 601 -19.70 -37.80 -1.93
N VAL A 602 -20.58 -37.48 -2.88
CA VAL A 602 -21.90 -36.89 -2.62
C VAL A 602 -23.04 -37.92 -2.56
N GLY A 603 -22.74 -39.21 -2.78
CA GLY A 603 -23.75 -40.27 -2.84
C GLY A 603 -24.71 -40.16 -4.02
N GLY A 604 -25.84 -40.87 -3.94
CA GLY A 604 -26.92 -40.85 -4.92
C GLY A 604 -26.69 -41.71 -6.16
N ASP A 605 -27.77 -41.96 -6.90
CA ASP A 605 -27.76 -42.72 -8.15
C ASP A 605 -27.45 -41.83 -9.35
N ILE A 606 -27.77 -40.54 -9.25
CA ILE A 606 -27.49 -39.52 -10.26
C ILE A 606 -26.65 -38.41 -9.63
N ARG A 607 -25.62 -37.97 -10.34
CA ARG A 607 -24.80 -36.82 -9.95
C ARG A 607 -25.03 -35.66 -10.91
N VAL A 608 -25.33 -34.49 -10.37
CA VAL A 608 -25.44 -33.24 -11.13
C VAL A 608 -24.28 -32.34 -10.69
N GLY A 609 -23.53 -31.81 -11.65
CA GLY A 609 -22.43 -30.89 -11.39
C GLY A 609 -22.58 -29.60 -12.15
N SER A 610 -21.85 -28.57 -11.74
CA SER A 610 -21.71 -27.34 -12.49
C SER A 610 -20.30 -26.79 -12.41
N PHE A 611 -19.82 -26.20 -13.51
CA PHE A 611 -18.45 -25.73 -13.63
C PHE A 611 -18.36 -24.49 -14.52
N ASN A 612 -17.90 -23.37 -13.94
CA ASN A 612 -17.45 -22.22 -14.72
C ASN A 612 -16.08 -22.57 -15.31
N VAL A 613 -15.96 -22.55 -16.64
CA VAL A 613 -14.76 -23.02 -17.34
C VAL A 613 -13.83 -21.89 -17.83
N LEU A 614 -13.93 -20.70 -17.22
CA LEU A 614 -13.06 -19.54 -17.40
C LEU A 614 -12.88 -19.16 -18.88
N ASN A 615 -13.94 -18.65 -19.49
CA ASN A 615 -14.00 -18.19 -20.89
C ASN A 615 -13.43 -19.25 -21.87
N TYR A 616 -14.14 -20.36 -22.03
CA TYR A 616 -13.79 -21.38 -23.02
C TYR A 616 -14.22 -20.94 -24.42
N PHE A 617 -13.29 -20.31 -25.14
CA PHE A 617 -13.50 -19.80 -26.49
C PHE A 617 -12.70 -20.60 -27.50
N THR A 618 -13.41 -21.04 -28.54
CA THR A 618 -12.83 -21.63 -29.75
C THR A 618 -12.38 -20.58 -30.75
N THR A 619 -12.92 -19.37 -30.69
CA THR A 619 -12.38 -18.21 -31.40
C THR A 619 -11.21 -17.64 -30.62
N VAL A 620 -10.00 -18.02 -31.04
CA VAL A 620 -8.75 -17.71 -30.35
C VAL A 620 -8.05 -16.50 -30.98
N GLY A 621 -7.65 -15.55 -30.14
CA GLY A 621 -6.90 -14.36 -30.56
C GLY A 621 -6.64 -13.40 -29.40
N PRO A 622 -5.75 -12.40 -29.58
CA PRO A 622 -5.44 -11.45 -28.51
C PRO A 622 -6.67 -10.65 -28.07
N LEU A 623 -6.59 -10.02 -26.89
CA LEU A 623 -7.57 -9.02 -26.43
C LEU A 623 -7.94 -8.03 -27.54
N GLY A 624 -9.23 -7.74 -27.71
CA GLY A 624 -9.76 -6.95 -28.82
C GLY A 624 -10.21 -7.75 -30.04
N THR A 625 -9.97 -9.07 -30.09
CA THR A 625 -10.47 -9.90 -31.19
C THR A 625 -12.01 -9.88 -31.21
N PRO A 626 -12.69 -9.58 -32.33
CA PRO A 626 -14.16 -9.51 -32.36
C PRO A 626 -14.83 -10.88 -32.19
N CYS A 627 -15.85 -10.96 -31.33
CA CYS A 627 -16.71 -12.12 -31.14
C CYS A 627 -18.19 -11.71 -31.09
N PHE A 628 -19.11 -12.69 -31.07
CA PHE A 628 -20.54 -12.39 -30.84
C PHE A 628 -20.70 -11.60 -29.54
N GLY A 629 -21.56 -10.57 -29.53
CA GLY A 629 -21.83 -9.80 -28.31
C GLY A 629 -20.68 -8.94 -27.79
N GLY A 630 -19.54 -8.83 -28.50
CA GLY A 630 -18.42 -7.97 -28.12
C GLY A 630 -17.04 -8.48 -28.59
N GLU A 631 -16.11 -8.58 -27.66
CA GLU A 631 -14.76 -9.10 -27.90
C GLU A 631 -14.64 -10.54 -27.39
N CYS A 632 -13.77 -11.32 -28.02
CA CYS A 632 -13.43 -12.66 -27.59
C CYS A 632 -12.74 -12.60 -26.23
N ARG A 633 -13.10 -13.55 -25.37
CA ARG A 633 -12.58 -13.70 -24.03
C ARG A 633 -11.86 -15.05 -23.97
N GLY A 634 -10.94 -15.27 -23.04
CA GLY A 634 -10.23 -16.56 -22.92
C GLY A 634 -8.83 -16.57 -23.52
N ALA A 635 -8.46 -17.65 -24.19
CA ALA A 635 -7.10 -17.88 -24.68
C ALA A 635 -6.68 -16.92 -25.82
N ASN A 636 -5.51 -16.32 -25.69
CA ASN A 636 -4.95 -15.38 -26.66
C ASN A 636 -4.24 -16.07 -27.83
N SER A 637 -3.92 -17.36 -27.69
CA SER A 637 -3.23 -18.16 -28.71
C SER A 637 -3.68 -19.62 -28.71
N ALA A 638 -3.43 -20.32 -29.82
CA ALA A 638 -3.80 -21.73 -29.93
C ALA A 638 -3.08 -22.61 -28.90
N ALA A 639 -1.87 -22.20 -28.49
CA ALA A 639 -1.12 -22.88 -27.43
C ALA A 639 -1.80 -22.74 -26.07
N GLU A 640 -2.27 -21.55 -25.72
CA GLU A 640 -3.05 -21.31 -24.50
C GLU A 640 -4.39 -22.04 -24.51
N PHE A 641 -5.09 -22.03 -25.65
CA PHE A 641 -6.35 -22.77 -25.77
C PHE A 641 -6.12 -24.27 -25.55
N GLN A 642 -5.05 -24.84 -26.10
CA GLN A 642 -4.70 -26.23 -25.84
C GLN A 642 -4.34 -26.47 -24.36
N ARG A 643 -3.64 -25.54 -23.70
CA ARG A 643 -3.34 -25.61 -22.26
C ARG A 643 -4.62 -25.61 -21.42
N GLN A 644 -5.56 -24.72 -21.75
CA GLN A 644 -6.86 -24.62 -21.11
C GLN A 644 -7.64 -25.93 -21.24
N ARG A 645 -7.74 -26.48 -22.46
CA ARG A 645 -8.35 -27.80 -22.75
C ARG A 645 -7.74 -28.94 -21.94
N ASN A 646 -6.42 -28.98 -21.88
CA ASN A 646 -5.68 -30.03 -21.17
C ASN A 646 -5.96 -30.05 -19.67
N LYS A 647 -6.44 -28.94 -19.08
CA LYS A 647 -6.85 -28.87 -17.67
C LYS A 647 -8.36 -29.15 -17.50
N ILE A 648 -9.22 -28.53 -18.32
CA ILE A 648 -10.68 -28.62 -18.18
C ILE A 648 -11.21 -30.02 -18.49
N ILE A 649 -10.69 -30.69 -19.54
CA ILE A 649 -11.18 -32.01 -19.93
C ILE A 649 -10.98 -33.02 -18.77
N PRO A 650 -9.77 -33.18 -18.18
CA PRO A 650 -9.60 -34.03 -17.01
C PRO A 650 -10.40 -33.56 -15.78
N ALA A 651 -10.63 -32.26 -15.59
CA ALA A 651 -11.44 -31.76 -14.49
C ALA A 651 -12.91 -32.21 -14.62
N ILE A 652 -13.52 -32.09 -15.79
CA ILE A 652 -14.90 -32.59 -16.01
C ILE A 652 -14.97 -34.12 -15.86
N LEU A 653 -13.96 -34.85 -16.35
CA LEU A 653 -13.89 -36.31 -16.16
C LEU A 653 -13.75 -36.70 -14.68
N GLY A 654 -12.93 -35.97 -13.92
CA GLY A 654 -12.72 -36.18 -12.48
C GLY A 654 -13.94 -35.82 -11.64
N LEU A 655 -14.66 -34.76 -12.00
CA LEU A 655 -15.96 -34.39 -11.40
C LEU A 655 -16.95 -35.54 -11.54
N ASN A 656 -16.91 -36.25 -12.67
CA ASN A 656 -17.65 -37.48 -12.94
C ASN A 656 -19.18 -37.36 -12.71
N ALA A 657 -19.73 -36.16 -12.91
CA ALA A 657 -21.17 -35.96 -12.87
C ALA A 657 -21.84 -36.59 -14.10
N ASP A 658 -23.13 -36.92 -13.97
CA ASP A 658 -23.95 -37.50 -15.03
C ASP A 658 -24.62 -36.41 -15.88
N VAL A 659 -24.88 -35.24 -15.28
CA VAL A 659 -25.25 -33.98 -15.94
C VAL A 659 -24.29 -32.89 -15.46
N VAL A 660 -23.73 -32.09 -16.37
CA VAL A 660 -22.84 -30.97 -16.05
C VAL A 660 -23.38 -29.68 -16.68
N GLY A 661 -23.66 -28.68 -15.84
CA GLY A 661 -23.90 -27.31 -16.26
C GLY A 661 -22.59 -26.54 -16.45
N LEU A 662 -22.45 -25.82 -17.56
CA LEU A 662 -21.25 -25.10 -17.92
C LEU A 662 -21.54 -23.61 -18.03
N MET A 663 -20.69 -22.78 -17.44
CA MET A 663 -20.69 -21.32 -17.58
C MET A 663 -19.44 -20.89 -18.35
N GLU A 664 -19.50 -19.70 -18.96
CA GLU A 664 -18.40 -19.12 -19.74
C GLU A 664 -18.02 -19.90 -21.00
N ILE A 665 -19.01 -20.54 -21.62
CA ILE A 665 -18.88 -21.08 -22.98
C ILE A 665 -19.06 -19.96 -23.98
N GLU A 666 -18.19 -19.86 -24.98
CA GLU A 666 -18.37 -18.91 -26.08
C GLU A 666 -19.76 -19.03 -26.73
N ASN A 667 -20.41 -17.89 -26.96
CA ASN A 667 -21.72 -17.82 -27.60
C ASN A 667 -21.60 -17.86 -29.13
N ASN A 668 -21.15 -19.00 -29.67
CA ASN A 668 -20.96 -19.24 -31.11
C ASN A 668 -21.73 -20.46 -31.62
N GLY A 669 -22.97 -20.60 -31.14
CA GLY A 669 -23.78 -21.79 -31.34
C GLY A 669 -23.24 -22.98 -30.55
N GLN A 670 -23.25 -24.19 -31.13
CA GLN A 670 -22.75 -25.40 -30.46
C GLN A 670 -21.23 -25.60 -30.58
N THR A 671 -20.51 -24.75 -31.30
CA THR A 671 -19.10 -25.00 -31.68
C THR A 671 -18.20 -25.21 -30.47
N ALA A 672 -18.19 -24.28 -29.51
CA ALA A 672 -17.32 -24.37 -28.35
C ALA A 672 -17.65 -25.56 -27.43
N VAL A 673 -18.92 -25.76 -27.08
CA VAL A 673 -19.33 -26.90 -26.24
C VAL A 673 -19.13 -28.24 -26.95
N GLN A 674 -19.28 -28.30 -28.28
CA GLN A 674 -19.04 -29.52 -29.04
C GLN A 674 -17.56 -29.85 -29.14
N ASP A 675 -16.67 -28.86 -29.27
CA ASP A 675 -15.22 -29.10 -29.17
C ASP A 675 -14.85 -29.73 -27.82
N LEU A 676 -15.41 -29.21 -26.73
CA LEU A 676 -15.19 -29.76 -25.39
C LEU A 676 -15.70 -31.21 -25.28
N VAL A 677 -16.92 -31.50 -25.77
CA VAL A 677 -17.47 -32.87 -25.81
C VAL A 677 -16.65 -33.81 -26.68
N ASN A 678 -16.13 -33.34 -27.81
CA ASN A 678 -15.23 -34.13 -28.65
C ASN A 678 -13.95 -34.49 -27.88
N GLY A 679 -13.37 -33.55 -27.15
CA GLY A 679 -12.22 -33.78 -26.28
C GLY A 679 -12.51 -34.76 -25.14
N LEU A 680 -13.66 -34.62 -24.47
CA LEU A 680 -14.10 -35.55 -23.43
C LEU A 680 -14.27 -36.96 -23.96
N ASN A 681 -14.94 -37.12 -25.11
CA ASN A 681 -15.20 -38.41 -25.73
C ASN A 681 -13.94 -39.05 -26.33
N ALA A 682 -12.93 -38.26 -26.69
CA ALA A 682 -11.63 -38.80 -27.11
C ALA A 682 -10.91 -39.53 -25.96
N VAL A 683 -11.15 -39.11 -24.71
CA VAL A 683 -10.56 -39.73 -23.52
C VAL A 683 -11.48 -40.79 -22.90
N ALA A 684 -12.77 -40.48 -22.74
CA ALA A 684 -13.74 -41.34 -22.07
C ALA A 684 -14.36 -42.43 -22.96
N GLY A 685 -14.22 -42.29 -24.28
CA GLY A 685 -14.88 -43.13 -25.28
C GLY A 685 -16.02 -42.40 -25.99
N ALA A 686 -16.15 -42.66 -27.30
CA ALA A 686 -17.15 -42.02 -28.14
C ALA A 686 -18.58 -42.23 -27.62
N GLY A 687 -19.36 -41.15 -27.55
CA GLY A 687 -20.76 -41.19 -27.08
C GLY A 687 -20.94 -41.19 -25.56
N THR A 688 -19.86 -41.06 -24.78
CA THR A 688 -19.95 -40.99 -23.30
C THR A 688 -20.63 -39.71 -22.85
N TYR A 689 -20.29 -38.58 -23.46
CA TYR A 689 -20.90 -37.28 -23.23
C TYR A 689 -21.59 -36.79 -24.50
N VAL A 690 -22.74 -36.13 -24.33
CA VAL A 690 -23.52 -35.50 -25.39
C VAL A 690 -23.90 -34.09 -24.96
N THR A 691 -23.96 -33.16 -25.91
CA THR A 691 -24.41 -31.79 -25.68
C THR A 691 -25.95 -31.75 -25.57
N VAL A 692 -26.47 -30.96 -24.63
CA VAL A 692 -27.87 -30.54 -24.70
C VAL A 692 -28.01 -29.57 -25.88
N SER A 693 -29.10 -29.69 -26.63
CA SER A 693 -29.36 -28.85 -27.80
C SER A 693 -29.63 -27.39 -27.37
N LEU A 694 -29.36 -26.45 -28.28
CA LEU A 694 -29.66 -25.04 -28.02
C LEU A 694 -31.16 -24.84 -27.80
N PRO A 695 -31.57 -24.00 -26.84
CA PRO A 695 -32.97 -23.65 -26.65
C PRO A 695 -33.47 -22.88 -27.87
N THR A 696 -34.73 -23.11 -28.25
CA THR A 696 -35.37 -22.40 -29.38
C THR A 696 -35.47 -20.90 -29.14
N ASP A 697 -35.52 -20.50 -27.87
CA ASP A 697 -35.79 -19.13 -27.45
C ASP A 697 -34.51 -18.27 -27.34
N GLY A 698 -33.34 -18.86 -27.67
CA GLY A 698 -32.07 -18.18 -27.81
C GLY A 698 -31.12 -18.32 -26.61
N THR A 699 -29.87 -17.90 -26.82
CA THR A 699 -28.74 -18.05 -25.87
C THR A 699 -28.29 -16.74 -25.23
N GLY A 700 -29.06 -15.66 -25.41
CA GLY A 700 -28.74 -14.33 -24.90
C GLY A 700 -27.88 -13.48 -25.83
N THR A 701 -27.43 -12.36 -25.30
CA THR A 701 -26.76 -11.29 -26.07
C THR A 701 -25.28 -11.13 -25.72
N ASP A 702 -24.80 -11.80 -24.66
CA ASP A 702 -23.40 -11.73 -24.22
C ASP A 702 -22.50 -12.65 -25.07
N ALA A 703 -21.20 -12.36 -25.07
CA ALA A 703 -20.17 -13.16 -25.75
C ALA A 703 -19.99 -14.54 -25.14
N ILE A 704 -20.42 -14.71 -23.89
CA ILE A 704 -20.50 -15.99 -23.20
C ILE A 704 -21.95 -16.40 -22.96
N ARG A 705 -22.18 -17.71 -22.89
CA ARG A 705 -23.46 -18.31 -22.56
C ARG A 705 -23.28 -19.48 -21.58
N VAL A 706 -24.39 -19.96 -21.06
CA VAL A 706 -24.46 -21.23 -20.36
C VAL A 706 -24.67 -22.39 -21.35
N ALA A 707 -24.26 -23.59 -20.95
CA ALA A 707 -24.50 -24.83 -21.69
C ALA A 707 -24.70 -26.01 -20.74
N MET A 708 -25.15 -27.16 -21.27
CA MET A 708 -25.21 -28.41 -20.53
C MET A 708 -24.66 -29.57 -21.37
N ILE A 709 -23.98 -30.48 -20.70
CA ILE A 709 -23.58 -31.78 -21.24
C ILE A 709 -24.06 -32.89 -20.30
N TYR A 710 -24.30 -34.08 -20.83
CA TYR A 710 -24.79 -35.20 -20.03
C TYR A 710 -24.30 -36.54 -20.56
N LYS A 711 -24.40 -37.57 -19.73
CA LYS A 711 -24.11 -38.96 -20.09
C LYS A 711 -25.40 -39.67 -20.50
N PRO A 712 -25.61 -39.99 -21.80
CA PRO A 712 -26.86 -40.61 -22.27
C PRO A 712 -27.05 -42.04 -21.73
N ALA A 713 -26.00 -42.68 -21.24
CA ALA A 713 -26.10 -43.99 -20.58
C ALA A 713 -26.68 -43.91 -19.15
N ARG A 714 -26.84 -42.70 -18.60
CA ARG A 714 -27.29 -42.47 -17.21
C ARG A 714 -28.65 -41.80 -17.14
N VAL A 715 -28.91 -40.87 -18.05
CA VAL A 715 -30.16 -40.10 -18.13
C VAL A 715 -30.60 -39.93 -19.58
N SER A 716 -31.91 -39.83 -19.78
CA SER A 716 -32.51 -39.46 -21.07
C SER A 716 -33.15 -38.08 -20.99
N LEU A 717 -33.32 -37.40 -22.13
CA LEU A 717 -33.95 -36.08 -22.19
C LEU A 717 -35.47 -36.21 -22.17
N VAL A 718 -36.13 -35.35 -21.41
CA VAL A 718 -37.59 -35.18 -21.42
C VAL A 718 -37.90 -33.80 -22.01
N GLY A 719 -38.47 -33.79 -23.21
CA GLY A 719 -38.71 -32.55 -23.96
C GLY A 719 -37.42 -31.89 -24.48
N GLY A 720 -37.58 -30.72 -25.10
CA GLY A 720 -36.45 -29.89 -25.53
C GLY A 720 -35.98 -28.94 -24.42
N ALA A 721 -34.74 -28.49 -24.52
CA ALA A 721 -34.21 -27.46 -23.63
C ALA A 721 -34.91 -26.13 -23.87
N ILE A 722 -35.16 -25.38 -22.79
CA ILE A 722 -35.80 -24.06 -22.80
C ILE A 722 -34.94 -23.05 -22.05
N SER A 723 -35.15 -21.76 -22.30
CA SER A 723 -34.44 -20.68 -21.59
C SER A 723 -35.39 -19.63 -21.03
N ASP A 724 -35.00 -18.97 -19.94
CA ASP A 724 -35.76 -17.81 -19.44
C ASP A 724 -35.46 -16.58 -20.29
N THR A 725 -36.42 -16.20 -21.14
CA THR A 725 -36.29 -15.07 -22.06
C THR A 725 -36.60 -13.71 -21.43
N ASN A 726 -36.77 -13.65 -20.10
CA ASN A 726 -36.91 -12.35 -19.43
C ASN A 726 -35.70 -11.45 -19.77
N PRO A 727 -35.94 -10.21 -20.27
CA PRO A 727 -34.86 -9.32 -20.73
C PRO A 727 -33.87 -8.91 -19.63
N ILE A 728 -34.17 -9.16 -18.35
CA ILE A 728 -33.21 -8.98 -17.24
C ILE A 728 -31.99 -9.92 -17.37
N HIS A 729 -32.11 -11.01 -18.12
CA HIS A 729 -31.03 -11.95 -18.35
C HIS A 729 -30.27 -11.63 -19.65
N ASN A 730 -29.09 -11.01 -19.52
CA ASN A 730 -28.12 -10.93 -20.62
C ASN A 730 -27.56 -12.31 -21.00
N ARG A 731 -27.55 -13.23 -20.03
CA ARG A 731 -27.18 -14.65 -20.15
C ARG A 731 -28.36 -15.50 -19.64
N PRO A 732 -29.36 -15.78 -20.50
CA PRO A 732 -30.55 -16.53 -20.14
C PRO A 732 -30.23 -17.85 -19.43
N PRO A 733 -30.84 -18.11 -18.24
CA PRO A 733 -30.88 -19.42 -17.64
C PRO A 733 -31.28 -20.50 -18.64
N LEU A 734 -30.57 -21.64 -18.66
CA LEU A 734 -30.89 -22.79 -19.51
C LEU A 734 -31.49 -23.89 -18.64
N ALA A 735 -32.64 -24.44 -19.03
CA ALA A 735 -33.27 -25.55 -18.34
C ALA A 735 -33.44 -26.78 -19.25
N GLN A 736 -33.21 -27.96 -18.67
CA GLN A 736 -33.47 -29.25 -19.32
C GLN A 736 -33.97 -30.24 -18.27
N THR A 737 -35.10 -30.89 -18.58
CA THR A 737 -35.62 -32.02 -17.79
C THR A 737 -34.99 -33.32 -18.26
N PHE A 738 -34.56 -34.13 -17.30
CA PHE A 738 -33.97 -35.45 -17.50
C PHE A 738 -34.86 -36.51 -16.85
N ALA A 739 -34.79 -37.73 -17.37
CA ALA A 739 -35.31 -38.92 -16.71
C ALA A 739 -34.17 -39.88 -16.40
N ALA A 740 -34.10 -40.34 -15.15
CA ALA A 740 -33.20 -41.41 -14.73
C ALA A 740 -33.70 -42.77 -15.23
N ALA A 741 -32.86 -43.80 -15.13
CA ALA A 741 -33.19 -45.15 -15.61
C ALA A 741 -34.41 -45.79 -14.92
N ASN A 742 -34.75 -45.33 -13.71
CA ASN A 742 -35.94 -45.75 -12.97
C ASN A 742 -37.22 -45.00 -13.39
N GLY A 743 -37.13 -44.06 -14.33
CA GLY A 743 -38.26 -43.27 -14.83
C GLY A 743 -38.51 -41.97 -14.07
N GLU A 744 -37.88 -41.76 -12.91
CA GLU A 744 -37.98 -40.52 -12.15
C GLU A 744 -37.35 -39.37 -12.93
N LYS A 745 -37.97 -38.20 -12.82
CA LYS A 745 -37.58 -37.00 -13.56
C LYS A 745 -37.04 -35.95 -12.62
N PHE A 746 -36.23 -35.05 -13.18
CA PHE A 746 -35.77 -33.86 -12.50
C PHE A 746 -35.34 -32.83 -13.55
N SER A 747 -35.43 -31.55 -13.22
CA SER A 747 -34.98 -30.46 -14.08
C SER A 747 -33.71 -29.82 -13.54
N VAL A 748 -32.72 -29.64 -14.42
CA VAL A 748 -31.52 -28.88 -14.11
C VAL A 748 -31.62 -27.52 -14.78
N VAL A 749 -31.35 -26.46 -14.03
CA VAL A 749 -31.33 -25.07 -14.51
C VAL A 749 -29.95 -24.47 -14.29
N VAL A 750 -29.24 -24.17 -15.38
CA VAL A 750 -27.88 -23.61 -15.36
C VAL A 750 -27.92 -22.10 -15.53
N ASN A 751 -27.20 -21.38 -14.68
CA ASN A 751 -27.24 -19.93 -14.59
C ASN A 751 -25.86 -19.30 -14.64
N HIS A 752 -25.80 -18.05 -15.13
CA HIS A 752 -24.65 -17.17 -15.00
C HIS A 752 -25.11 -15.72 -14.86
N PHE A 753 -25.37 -15.29 -13.63
CA PHE A 753 -25.91 -13.95 -13.33
C PHE A 753 -24.91 -12.84 -13.59
N LYS A 754 -25.37 -11.58 -13.58
CA LYS A 754 -24.53 -10.40 -13.79
C LYS A 754 -23.37 -10.37 -12.78
N SER A 755 -22.15 -10.17 -13.27
CA SER A 755 -20.96 -10.11 -12.42
C SER A 755 -20.97 -8.90 -11.47
N LYS A 756 -20.30 -9.04 -10.33
CA LYS A 756 -20.15 -7.99 -9.29
C LYS A 756 -19.24 -6.83 -9.73
N GLY A 757 -18.45 -7.01 -10.80
CA GLY A 757 -17.52 -6.01 -11.33
C GLY A 757 -18.15 -4.96 -12.25
N SER A 758 -17.32 -4.01 -12.69
CA SER A 758 -17.70 -2.91 -13.61
C SER A 758 -18.87 -2.07 -13.08
N CYS A 759 -18.70 -1.51 -11.88
CA CYS A 759 -19.70 -0.67 -11.23
C CYS A 759 -20.21 0.45 -12.14
N PRO A 760 -21.51 0.77 -12.11
CA PRO A 760 -22.05 1.88 -12.87
C PRO A 760 -21.43 3.20 -12.39
N ALA A 761 -21.12 4.09 -13.34
CA ALA A 761 -20.52 5.40 -13.04
C ALA A 761 -21.49 6.38 -12.34
N VAL A 762 -22.79 6.10 -12.40
CA VAL A 762 -23.85 6.91 -11.80
C VAL A 762 -24.39 6.17 -10.58
N ALA A 763 -24.59 6.89 -9.47
CA ALA A 763 -25.22 6.36 -8.29
C ALA A 763 -26.62 5.80 -8.60
N GLY A 764 -26.96 4.67 -7.99
CA GLY A 764 -28.24 3.99 -8.17
C GLY A 764 -28.25 2.63 -7.48
N PRO A 765 -29.32 1.83 -7.63
CA PRO A 765 -29.46 0.52 -6.97
C PRO A 765 -28.35 -0.49 -7.34
N ASP A 766 -27.74 -0.36 -8.51
CA ASP A 766 -26.63 -1.22 -8.96
C ASP A 766 -25.24 -0.67 -8.63
N ALA A 767 -25.14 0.52 -8.05
CA ALA A 767 -23.87 0.99 -7.48
C ALA A 767 -23.52 0.15 -6.25
N ASP A 768 -22.24 0.13 -5.87
CA ASP A 768 -21.84 -0.50 -4.61
C ASP A 768 -22.49 0.26 -3.45
N GLN A 769 -23.27 -0.45 -2.63
CA GLN A 769 -23.94 0.14 -1.47
C GLN A 769 -23.06 0.09 -0.21
N GLY A 770 -21.87 -0.52 -0.27
CA GLY A 770 -20.98 -0.68 0.88
C GLY A 770 -21.50 -1.67 1.93
N ASP A 771 -22.42 -2.55 1.56
CA ASP A 771 -23.05 -3.57 2.42
C ASP A 771 -22.42 -4.96 2.29
N GLY A 772 -21.32 -5.05 1.52
CA GLY A 772 -20.58 -6.29 1.24
C GLY A 772 -21.07 -7.05 0.00
N GLN A 773 -22.16 -6.62 -0.64
CA GLN A 773 -22.73 -7.30 -1.80
C GLN A 773 -22.10 -6.88 -3.13
N GLY A 774 -21.39 -5.74 -3.17
CA GLY A 774 -20.77 -5.21 -4.38
C GLY A 774 -21.78 -4.76 -5.43
N CYS A 775 -21.28 -4.34 -6.59
CA CYS A 775 -22.10 -3.76 -7.64
C CYS A 775 -23.08 -4.76 -8.27
N TRP A 776 -24.09 -4.21 -8.95
CA TRP A 776 -25.13 -4.97 -9.66
C TRP A 776 -25.98 -5.89 -8.79
N ASN A 777 -26.06 -5.65 -7.48
CA ASN A 777 -26.86 -6.47 -6.57
C ASN A 777 -28.37 -6.40 -6.87
N ALA A 778 -28.89 -5.21 -7.18
CA ALA A 778 -30.29 -5.04 -7.56
C ALA A 778 -30.64 -5.84 -8.81
N THR A 779 -29.84 -5.71 -9.88
CA THR A 779 -29.98 -6.52 -11.09
C THR A 779 -29.92 -8.02 -10.80
N ARG A 780 -28.94 -8.49 -10.01
CA ARG A 780 -28.84 -9.92 -9.64
C ARG A 780 -30.08 -10.39 -8.87
N THR A 781 -30.66 -9.54 -8.03
CA THR A 781 -31.87 -9.86 -7.26
C THR A 781 -33.09 -9.96 -8.16
N GLU A 782 -33.22 -9.07 -9.14
CA GLU A 782 -34.27 -9.16 -10.17
C GLU A 782 -34.10 -10.42 -11.04
N GLN A 783 -32.85 -10.79 -11.38
CA GLN A 783 -32.54 -12.05 -12.07
C GLN A 783 -32.97 -13.26 -11.24
N ALA A 784 -32.73 -13.27 -9.93
CA ALA A 784 -33.19 -14.34 -9.03
C ALA A 784 -34.72 -14.47 -9.02
N GLN A 785 -35.43 -13.34 -8.93
CA GLN A 785 -36.90 -13.33 -8.90
C GLN A 785 -37.52 -13.79 -10.21
N ALA A 786 -36.95 -13.36 -11.35
CA ALA A 786 -37.34 -13.82 -12.69
C ALA A 786 -37.14 -15.33 -12.84
N LEU A 787 -35.97 -15.83 -12.44
CA LEU A 787 -35.61 -17.24 -12.49
C LEU A 787 -36.61 -18.14 -11.76
N GLY A 788 -36.95 -17.85 -10.49
CA GLY A 788 -37.90 -18.70 -9.78
C GLY A 788 -39.34 -18.56 -10.30
N SER A 789 -39.71 -17.42 -10.88
CA SER A 789 -40.99 -17.27 -11.60
C SER A 789 -41.03 -18.12 -12.87
N PHE A 790 -39.93 -18.18 -13.63
CA PHE A 790 -39.78 -19.05 -14.79
C PHE A 790 -39.85 -20.52 -14.40
N ILE A 791 -39.14 -20.95 -13.35
CA ILE A 791 -39.18 -22.33 -12.86
C ILE A 791 -40.61 -22.72 -12.48
N THR A 792 -41.30 -21.87 -11.72
CA THR A 792 -42.69 -22.12 -11.29
C THR A 792 -43.64 -22.26 -12.48
N ARG A 793 -43.46 -21.44 -13.51
CA ARG A 793 -44.35 -21.40 -14.68
C ARG A 793 -44.10 -22.55 -15.65
N GLU A 794 -42.83 -22.87 -15.92
CA GLU A 794 -42.45 -23.75 -17.04
C GLU A 794 -42.04 -25.16 -16.60
N LEU A 795 -41.46 -25.32 -15.40
CA LEU A 795 -40.84 -26.59 -15.00
C LEU A 795 -41.66 -27.38 -13.99
N VAL A 796 -42.28 -26.71 -13.01
CA VAL A 796 -43.00 -27.38 -11.91
C VAL A 796 -44.13 -28.28 -12.42
N SER A 797 -44.81 -27.91 -13.51
CA SER A 797 -45.85 -28.75 -14.12
C SER A 797 -45.31 -29.95 -14.91
N VAL A 798 -44.03 -29.92 -15.31
CA VAL A 798 -43.35 -31.05 -15.94
C VAL A 798 -42.88 -32.02 -14.87
N ASP A 799 -42.20 -31.48 -13.85
CA ASP A 799 -41.79 -32.18 -12.65
C ASP A 799 -41.44 -31.15 -11.53
N PRO A 800 -41.89 -31.34 -10.28
CA PRO A 800 -41.58 -30.42 -9.18
C PRO A 800 -40.09 -30.47 -8.77
N ASP A 801 -39.36 -31.53 -9.12
CA ASP A 801 -37.96 -31.70 -8.75
C ASP A 801 -37.04 -30.87 -9.63
N VAL A 802 -36.73 -29.66 -9.16
CA VAL A 802 -35.85 -28.71 -9.86
C VAL A 802 -34.60 -28.41 -9.05
N VAL A 803 -33.44 -28.40 -9.70
CA VAL A 803 -32.17 -27.89 -9.16
C VAL A 803 -31.65 -26.73 -10.02
N ILE A 804 -31.30 -25.64 -9.34
CA ILE A 804 -30.57 -24.48 -9.85
C ILE A 804 -29.10 -24.72 -9.58
N VAL A 805 -28.28 -24.71 -10.63
CA VAL A 805 -26.83 -24.78 -10.53
C VAL A 805 -26.16 -23.66 -11.32
N GLY A 806 -24.94 -23.32 -10.92
CA GLY A 806 -24.07 -22.41 -11.66
C GLY A 806 -23.69 -21.16 -10.88
N ASP A 807 -23.10 -20.19 -11.60
CA ASP A 807 -22.51 -18.99 -11.04
C ASP A 807 -23.58 -17.90 -10.90
N LEU A 808 -24.12 -17.74 -9.70
CA LEU A 808 -25.10 -16.69 -9.41
C LEU A 808 -24.44 -15.34 -9.10
N ASN A 809 -23.10 -15.27 -9.10
CA ASN A 809 -22.32 -14.09 -8.75
C ASN A 809 -22.77 -13.46 -7.42
N ALA A 810 -23.28 -14.27 -6.48
CA ALA A 810 -23.79 -13.85 -5.19
C ALA A 810 -23.37 -14.83 -4.11
N TYR A 811 -22.97 -14.34 -2.94
CA TYR A 811 -22.59 -15.19 -1.79
C TYR A 811 -23.84 -15.71 -1.06
N GLY A 812 -23.68 -16.77 -0.26
CA GLY A 812 -24.78 -17.58 0.31
C GLY A 812 -25.90 -16.87 1.09
N LYS A 813 -25.68 -15.64 1.59
CA LYS A 813 -26.69 -14.82 2.28
C LYS A 813 -26.91 -13.46 1.64
N GLU A 814 -26.49 -13.27 0.40
CA GLU A 814 -26.81 -12.08 -0.39
C GLU A 814 -28.25 -12.12 -0.91
N ASP A 815 -28.79 -10.94 -1.21
CA ASP A 815 -30.19 -10.74 -1.61
C ASP A 815 -30.66 -11.67 -2.75
N PRO A 816 -29.86 -11.95 -3.81
CA PRO A 816 -30.28 -12.87 -4.87
C PRO A 816 -30.53 -14.29 -4.36
N ILE A 817 -29.71 -14.77 -3.41
CA ILE A 817 -29.85 -16.11 -2.83
C ILE A 817 -31.04 -16.14 -1.88
N LEU A 818 -31.19 -15.11 -1.03
CA LEU A 818 -32.33 -14.99 -0.13
C LEU A 818 -33.66 -14.88 -0.89
N ALA A 819 -33.68 -14.24 -2.07
CA ALA A 819 -34.85 -14.17 -2.94
C ALA A 819 -35.26 -15.56 -3.47
N LEU A 820 -34.31 -16.38 -3.90
CA LEU A 820 -34.58 -17.78 -4.30
C LEU A 820 -35.04 -18.63 -3.11
N VAL A 821 -34.43 -18.46 -1.94
CA VAL A 821 -34.86 -19.15 -0.71
C VAL A 821 -36.29 -18.78 -0.31
N ALA A 822 -36.65 -17.49 -0.42
CA ALA A 822 -38.00 -17.02 -0.16
C ALA A 822 -39.04 -17.59 -1.15
N GLN A 823 -38.61 -18.03 -2.33
CA GLN A 823 -39.43 -18.73 -3.33
C GLN A 823 -39.46 -20.26 -3.14
N GLY A 824 -38.87 -20.78 -2.06
CA GLY A 824 -38.94 -22.19 -1.67
C GLY A 824 -37.77 -23.05 -2.12
N PHE A 825 -36.69 -22.46 -2.63
CA PHE A 825 -35.45 -23.20 -2.89
C PHE A 825 -34.63 -23.35 -1.61
N VAL A 826 -33.90 -24.47 -1.52
CA VAL A 826 -33.04 -24.82 -0.39
C VAL A 826 -31.60 -24.85 -0.90
N ASP A 827 -30.73 -24.08 -0.26
CA ASP A 827 -29.29 -24.10 -0.53
C ASP A 827 -28.68 -25.43 -0.03
N GLN A 828 -28.22 -26.26 -0.97
CA GLN A 828 -27.65 -27.56 -0.63
C GLN A 828 -26.21 -27.46 -0.12
N ILE A 829 -25.47 -26.40 -0.46
CA ILE A 829 -24.12 -26.16 0.06
C ILE A 829 -24.20 -25.77 1.53
N ALA A 830 -25.08 -24.83 1.87
CA ALA A 830 -25.34 -24.49 3.27
C ALA A 830 -25.85 -25.68 4.09
N ARG A 831 -26.48 -26.68 3.45
CA ARG A 831 -26.98 -27.89 4.12
C ARG A 831 -25.90 -28.97 4.32
N PHE A 832 -25.07 -29.22 3.32
CA PHE A 832 -24.14 -30.37 3.32
C PHE A 832 -22.67 -30.00 3.50
N ASP A 833 -22.28 -28.77 3.19
CA ASP A 833 -20.89 -28.33 3.15
C ASP A 833 -20.68 -26.98 3.85
N ALA A 834 -21.49 -26.62 4.84
CA ALA A 834 -21.44 -25.31 5.49
C ALA A 834 -20.05 -24.90 6.04
N ALA A 835 -19.23 -25.88 6.45
CA ALA A 835 -17.91 -25.63 7.02
C ALA A 835 -16.81 -25.42 5.97
N ASN A 836 -16.97 -25.95 4.74
CA ASN A 836 -15.98 -25.81 3.66
C ASN A 836 -16.58 -25.19 2.39
N GLY A 837 -17.81 -24.68 2.45
CA GLY A 837 -18.53 -24.14 1.32
C GLY A 837 -17.88 -22.86 0.82
N TYR A 838 -17.02 -22.99 -0.18
CA TYR A 838 -16.49 -21.92 -0.98
C TYR A 838 -16.17 -22.41 -2.38
N SER A 839 -16.27 -21.51 -3.35
CA SER A 839 -15.88 -21.77 -4.73
C SER A 839 -15.03 -20.66 -5.33
N TYR A 840 -14.82 -19.59 -4.57
CA TYR A 840 -14.12 -18.39 -5.01
C TYR A 840 -13.40 -17.73 -3.83
N VAL A 841 -12.24 -17.16 -4.10
CA VAL A 841 -11.45 -16.35 -3.15
C VAL A 841 -11.24 -14.97 -3.77
N PHE A 842 -11.67 -13.93 -3.05
CA PHE A 842 -11.56 -12.55 -3.51
C PHE A 842 -11.18 -11.64 -2.35
N ASP A 843 -10.16 -10.81 -2.56
CA ASP A 843 -9.60 -9.89 -1.56
C ASP A 843 -9.26 -10.57 -0.22
N GLY A 844 -8.78 -11.83 -0.30
CA GLY A 844 -8.44 -12.65 0.86
C GLY A 844 -9.62 -13.35 1.53
N GLU A 845 -10.86 -13.07 1.13
CA GLU A 845 -12.05 -13.68 1.73
C GLU A 845 -12.58 -14.82 0.85
N SER A 846 -13.02 -15.91 1.48
CA SER A 846 -13.54 -17.09 0.80
C SER A 846 -15.05 -17.21 0.95
N GLY A 847 -15.72 -17.59 -0.13
CA GLY A 847 -17.15 -17.88 -0.16
C GLY A 847 -17.52 -18.60 -1.46
N TYR A 848 -18.79 -18.97 -1.62
CA TYR A 848 -19.25 -19.64 -2.84
C TYR A 848 -20.12 -18.71 -3.69
N LEU A 849 -19.76 -18.62 -4.97
CA LEU A 849 -20.54 -17.99 -6.03
C LEU A 849 -21.22 -19.04 -6.93
N ASP A 850 -20.72 -20.28 -6.90
CA ASP A 850 -21.25 -21.43 -7.63
C ASP A 850 -22.18 -22.22 -6.72
N HIS A 851 -23.47 -22.21 -7.06
CA HIS A 851 -24.51 -22.73 -6.18
C HIS A 851 -25.07 -24.07 -6.64
N ALA A 852 -25.67 -24.76 -5.68
CA ALA A 852 -26.64 -25.83 -5.90
C ALA A 852 -27.87 -25.56 -5.01
N LEU A 853 -28.94 -25.00 -5.58
CA LEU A 853 -30.20 -24.78 -4.88
C LEU A 853 -31.28 -25.72 -5.40
N ALA A 854 -31.89 -26.50 -4.53
CA ALA A 854 -32.92 -27.46 -4.90
C ALA A 854 -34.30 -27.00 -4.43
N SER A 855 -35.31 -27.20 -5.24
CA SER A 855 -36.72 -27.17 -4.80
C SER A 855 -36.92 -28.05 -3.56
N VAL A 856 -37.96 -27.80 -2.76
CA VAL A 856 -38.22 -28.59 -1.54
C VAL A 856 -38.32 -30.09 -1.82
N SER A 857 -38.98 -30.49 -2.92
CA SER A 857 -39.16 -31.90 -3.29
C SER A 857 -37.83 -32.56 -3.66
N LEU A 858 -36.99 -31.89 -4.47
CA LEU A 858 -35.68 -32.44 -4.84
C LEU A 858 -34.67 -32.37 -3.69
N SER A 859 -34.78 -31.38 -2.80
CA SER A 859 -33.92 -31.32 -1.62
C SER A 859 -34.13 -32.52 -0.71
N ALA A 860 -35.36 -33.04 -0.60
CA ALA A 860 -35.62 -34.28 0.15
C ALA A 860 -34.92 -35.51 -0.46
N GLN A 861 -34.62 -35.46 -1.76
CA GLN A 861 -33.94 -36.52 -2.52
C GLN A 861 -32.44 -36.23 -2.74
N THR A 862 -31.94 -35.08 -2.29
CA THR A 862 -30.52 -34.74 -2.32
C THR A 862 -29.82 -35.36 -1.12
N VAL A 863 -28.78 -36.15 -1.36
CA VAL A 863 -28.06 -36.92 -0.32
C VAL A 863 -26.65 -36.39 -0.03
N GLY A 864 -26.18 -35.45 -0.83
CA GLY A 864 -24.93 -34.74 -0.59
C GLY A 864 -24.70 -33.63 -1.61
N ALA A 865 -23.92 -32.62 -1.23
CA ALA A 865 -23.43 -31.57 -2.11
C ALA A 865 -22.08 -31.06 -1.59
N THR A 866 -21.16 -30.70 -2.48
CA THR A 866 -19.83 -30.18 -2.12
C THR A 866 -19.19 -29.45 -3.31
N HIS A 867 -18.18 -28.63 -3.01
CA HIS A 867 -17.26 -28.07 -4.01
C HIS A 867 -16.01 -28.92 -4.15
N TRP A 868 -15.44 -28.98 -5.35
CA TRP A 868 -14.12 -29.57 -5.55
C TRP A 868 -13.06 -28.47 -5.64
N HIS A 869 -12.29 -28.29 -4.55
CA HIS A 869 -11.30 -27.23 -4.45
C HIS A 869 -10.05 -27.45 -5.31
N ILE A 870 -10.19 -27.23 -6.61
CA ILE A 870 -9.11 -27.33 -7.61
C ILE A 870 -8.71 -25.96 -8.18
N ASN A 871 -9.47 -24.90 -7.93
CA ASN A 871 -9.33 -23.62 -8.64
C ASN A 871 -9.20 -22.42 -7.70
N ALA A 872 -10.15 -22.25 -6.77
CA ALA A 872 -10.25 -21.04 -5.94
C ALA A 872 -8.98 -20.77 -5.11
N ASP A 873 -8.33 -21.85 -4.68
CA ASP A 873 -7.13 -21.79 -3.83
C ASP A 873 -5.83 -21.63 -4.61
N GLU A 874 -5.85 -21.76 -5.94
CA GLU A 874 -4.64 -21.84 -6.74
C GLU A 874 -4.23 -20.45 -7.29
N PRO A 875 -2.92 -20.15 -7.33
CA PRO A 875 -2.44 -18.88 -7.84
C PRO A 875 -2.60 -18.79 -9.36
N ALA A 876 -2.86 -17.59 -9.87
CA ALA A 876 -2.99 -17.35 -11.30
C ALA A 876 -1.72 -17.75 -12.10
N ILE A 877 -0.54 -17.77 -11.47
CA ILE A 877 0.70 -18.11 -12.19
C ILE A 877 0.73 -19.55 -12.76
N ILE A 878 -0.11 -20.47 -12.29
CA ILE A 878 -0.18 -21.85 -12.79
C ILE A 878 -1.33 -22.11 -13.79
N ASP A 879 -2.06 -21.05 -14.17
CA ASP A 879 -3.15 -21.09 -15.14
C ASP A 879 -2.68 -21.43 -16.57
N TYR A 880 -3.56 -21.32 -17.56
CA TYR A 880 -3.24 -21.64 -18.95
C TYR A 880 -2.50 -20.52 -19.71
N ASN A 881 -2.38 -19.31 -19.14
CA ASN A 881 -1.82 -18.15 -19.80
C ASN A 881 -0.28 -18.19 -19.89
N LEU A 882 0.24 -17.68 -21.00
CA LEU A 882 1.67 -17.56 -21.32
C LEU A 882 2.22 -16.16 -21.01
N GLU A 883 1.36 -15.15 -20.84
CA GLU A 883 1.80 -13.80 -20.52
C GLU A 883 2.53 -13.77 -19.17
N TYR A 884 3.53 -12.88 -19.08
CA TYR A 884 4.24 -12.58 -17.84
C TYR A 884 5.02 -13.75 -17.21
N LYS A 885 5.33 -14.77 -18.02
CA LYS A 885 6.12 -15.96 -17.64
C LYS A 885 7.15 -16.27 -18.73
N GLN A 886 8.23 -16.97 -18.40
CA GLN A 886 9.18 -17.47 -19.40
C GLN A 886 8.58 -18.59 -20.27
N PRO A 887 8.94 -18.71 -21.56
CA PRO A 887 9.92 -17.89 -22.29
C PRO A 887 9.34 -16.59 -22.89
N THR A 888 8.01 -16.37 -22.83
CA THR A 888 7.34 -15.19 -23.42
C THR A 888 7.88 -13.86 -22.85
N CYS A 889 8.16 -13.83 -21.54
CA CYS A 889 8.83 -12.73 -20.85
C CYS A 889 10.18 -13.21 -20.31
N ALA A 890 11.29 -12.78 -20.93
CA ALA A 890 12.64 -13.26 -20.60
C ALA A 890 13.10 -12.93 -19.17
N THR A 891 12.61 -11.84 -18.58
CA THR A 891 12.98 -11.40 -17.22
C THR A 891 12.04 -11.92 -16.14
N CYS A 892 10.87 -12.46 -16.51
CA CYS A 892 9.86 -12.93 -15.57
C CYS A 892 10.23 -14.29 -14.96
N GLY A 893 9.46 -14.73 -13.96
CA GLY A 893 9.54 -16.08 -13.40
C GLY A 893 9.25 -17.19 -14.42
N PRO A 894 9.58 -18.45 -14.08
CA PRO A 894 9.35 -19.59 -14.97
C PRO A 894 7.85 -19.86 -15.16
N ASP A 895 7.50 -20.52 -16.26
CA ASP A 895 6.13 -21.03 -16.46
C ASP A 895 5.91 -22.28 -15.60
N TYR A 896 5.08 -22.13 -14.56
CA TYR A 896 4.70 -23.20 -13.63
C TYR A 896 3.50 -24.01 -14.10
N TYR A 897 3.04 -23.82 -15.34
CA TYR A 897 1.96 -24.60 -15.90
C TYR A 897 2.22 -26.11 -15.80
N SER A 898 1.16 -26.82 -15.43
CA SER A 898 1.04 -28.26 -15.59
C SER A 898 -0.32 -28.60 -16.16
N ALA A 899 -0.42 -29.71 -16.88
CA ALA A 899 -1.70 -30.26 -17.37
C ALA A 899 -2.56 -30.89 -16.24
N SER A 900 -2.29 -30.56 -14.98
CA SER A 900 -3.16 -30.97 -13.87
C SER A 900 -4.47 -30.18 -13.88
N VAL A 901 -5.50 -30.73 -13.23
CA VAL A 901 -6.84 -30.11 -13.13
C VAL A 901 -6.84 -28.78 -12.36
N ASN A 902 -5.79 -28.52 -11.58
CA ASN A 902 -5.73 -27.37 -10.69
C ASN A 902 -5.56 -26.07 -11.49
N ARG A 903 -6.28 -25.01 -11.09
CA ARG A 903 -6.38 -23.75 -11.84
C ARG A 903 -6.78 -23.97 -13.31
N SER A 904 -7.72 -24.89 -13.53
CA SER A 904 -8.44 -25.02 -14.81
C SER A 904 -9.43 -23.88 -15.01
N SER A 905 -9.86 -23.27 -13.90
CA SER A 905 -10.71 -22.09 -13.81
C SER A 905 -10.27 -21.25 -12.61
N ASP A 906 -10.92 -20.12 -12.37
CA ASP A 906 -10.88 -19.36 -11.12
C ASP A 906 -12.03 -19.72 -10.16
N HIS A 907 -12.98 -20.55 -10.61
CA HIS A 907 -14.10 -21.05 -9.82
C HIS A 907 -13.98 -22.56 -9.55
N ASP A 908 -14.26 -23.02 -8.34
CA ASP A 908 -14.36 -24.45 -8.05
C ASP A 908 -15.68 -25.04 -8.59
N PRO A 909 -15.67 -26.22 -9.25
CA PRO A 909 -16.90 -26.87 -9.64
C PRO A 909 -17.68 -27.38 -8.43
N VAL A 910 -19.00 -27.29 -8.52
CA VAL A 910 -19.96 -27.82 -7.54
C VAL A 910 -20.53 -29.15 -8.03
N ILE A 911 -20.79 -30.07 -7.11
CA ILE A 911 -21.45 -31.36 -7.40
C ILE A 911 -22.45 -31.72 -6.30
N LEU A 912 -23.59 -32.29 -6.71
CA LEU A 912 -24.61 -32.85 -5.83
C LEU A 912 -25.00 -34.28 -6.23
N GLY A 913 -25.37 -35.08 -5.22
CA GLY A 913 -25.83 -36.46 -5.36
C GLY A 913 -27.33 -36.54 -5.12
N LEU A 914 -28.04 -37.18 -6.06
CA LEU A 914 -29.49 -37.37 -6.05
C LEU A 914 -29.83 -38.85 -5.89
N ALA A 915 -30.59 -39.17 -4.85
CA ALA A 915 -31.21 -40.47 -4.66
C ALA A 915 -32.68 -40.37 -5.07
N LEU A 916 -32.92 -40.37 -6.39
CA LEU A 916 -34.26 -40.25 -6.96
C LEU A 916 -35.04 -41.53 -6.69
N ALA A 917 -35.86 -41.52 -5.64
CA ALA A 917 -36.69 -42.65 -5.26
C ALA A 917 -38.11 -42.45 -5.81
N ALA A 918 -38.69 -43.49 -6.40
CA ALA A 918 -40.10 -43.47 -6.76
C ALA A 918 -40.94 -43.12 -5.53
N PRO A 919 -41.90 -42.19 -5.62
CA PRO A 919 -42.71 -41.81 -4.47
C PRO A 919 -43.37 -43.06 -3.87
N VAL A 920 -43.27 -43.24 -2.55
CA VAL A 920 -44.13 -44.18 -1.84
C VAL A 920 -45.56 -43.63 -1.98
N VAL A 921 -46.33 -44.19 -2.90
CA VAL A 921 -47.76 -43.88 -2.99
C VAL A 921 -48.38 -44.29 -1.66
N SER A 922 -48.90 -43.32 -0.91
CA SER A 922 -49.53 -43.60 0.38
C SER A 922 -50.82 -44.37 0.13
N GLY A 923 -50.92 -45.57 0.69
CA GLY A 923 -52.13 -46.38 0.60
C GLY A 923 -53.34 -45.71 1.24
N GLN A 924 -54.52 -46.08 0.77
CA GLN A 924 -55.82 -45.53 1.14
C GLN A 924 -56.66 -46.55 1.91
N VAL A 925 -57.66 -46.07 2.66
CA VAL A 925 -58.73 -46.92 3.20
C VAL A 925 -59.94 -46.79 2.29
N ILE A 926 -60.30 -47.87 1.59
CA ILE A 926 -61.38 -47.89 0.60
C ILE A 926 -62.50 -48.76 1.16
N ASN A 927 -63.68 -48.17 1.36
CA ASN A 927 -64.87 -48.88 1.82
C ASN A 927 -65.94 -48.87 0.73
N GLY A 928 -66.42 -50.05 0.36
CA GLY A 928 -67.63 -50.23 -0.43
C GLY A 928 -68.89 -50.01 0.41
N THR A 929 -70.03 -50.22 -0.24
CA THR A 929 -71.36 -50.03 0.31
C THR A 929 -71.97 -51.37 0.75
N SER A 930 -73.29 -51.45 0.87
CA SER A 930 -73.99 -52.73 1.04
C SER A 930 -74.54 -53.28 -0.30
N GLY A 931 -74.12 -52.69 -1.42
CA GLY A 931 -74.53 -53.02 -2.79
C GLY A 931 -73.54 -53.96 -3.47
N ARG A 932 -73.57 -54.04 -4.81
CA ARG A 932 -72.49 -54.66 -5.58
C ARG A 932 -71.60 -53.54 -6.07
N ASP A 933 -70.38 -53.48 -5.58
CA ASP A 933 -69.43 -52.42 -5.87
C ASP A 933 -68.31 -52.90 -6.82
N THR A 934 -67.77 -51.96 -7.58
CA THR A 934 -66.49 -52.13 -8.29
C THR A 934 -65.49 -51.21 -7.62
N LEU A 935 -64.53 -51.78 -6.89
CA LEU A 935 -63.53 -51.05 -6.12
C LEU A 935 -62.16 -51.21 -6.80
N THR A 936 -61.44 -50.10 -6.93
CA THR A 936 -60.08 -50.07 -7.47
C THR A 936 -59.19 -49.31 -6.50
N GLY A 937 -58.15 -49.96 -6.02
CA GLY A 937 -57.11 -49.35 -5.19
C GLY A 937 -56.14 -48.47 -5.98
N THR A 938 -55.13 -48.00 -5.28
CA THR A 938 -54.08 -47.10 -5.74
C THR A 938 -52.82 -47.90 -6.10
N ALA A 939 -51.67 -47.24 -6.19
CA ALA A 939 -50.37 -47.90 -6.31
C ALA A 939 -49.64 -48.00 -4.95
N GLY A 940 -50.34 -47.69 -3.85
CA GLY A 940 -49.85 -47.79 -2.47
C GLY A 940 -50.48 -48.96 -1.71
N ASN A 941 -50.02 -49.22 -0.49
CA ASN A 941 -50.51 -50.33 0.35
C ASN A 941 -51.92 -50.05 0.92
N ASP A 942 -52.98 -50.46 0.23
CA ASP A 942 -54.35 -50.10 0.56
C ASP A 942 -54.98 -51.03 1.61
N VAL A 943 -56.01 -50.52 2.29
CA VAL A 943 -56.94 -51.32 3.11
C VAL A 943 -58.31 -51.25 2.45
N ILE A 944 -58.74 -52.35 1.83
CA ILE A 944 -59.96 -52.39 1.02
C ILE A 944 -61.00 -53.28 1.70
N LYS A 945 -62.19 -52.73 1.94
CA LYS A 945 -63.35 -53.43 2.47
C LYS A 945 -64.50 -53.33 1.47
N GLY A 946 -64.86 -54.46 0.84
CA GLY A 946 -66.04 -54.53 -0.05
C GLY A 946 -67.34 -54.24 0.71
N GLY A 947 -67.56 -54.98 1.81
CA GLY A 947 -68.80 -54.92 2.57
C GLY A 947 -69.78 -55.99 2.07
N PRO A 948 -71.06 -55.94 2.49
CA PRO A 948 -72.07 -56.85 1.98
C PRO A 948 -72.35 -56.58 0.50
N GLY A 949 -72.31 -57.61 -0.32
CA GLY A 949 -72.27 -57.40 -1.76
C GLY A 949 -71.55 -58.56 -2.43
N ALA A 950 -71.68 -58.67 -3.76
CA ALA A 950 -70.77 -59.50 -4.51
C ALA A 950 -69.93 -58.54 -5.35
N ASP A 951 -68.81 -58.13 -4.79
CA ASP A 951 -68.01 -57.00 -5.26
C ASP A 951 -66.92 -57.45 -6.24
N VAL A 952 -66.48 -56.54 -7.10
CA VAL A 952 -65.29 -56.73 -7.94
C VAL A 952 -64.22 -55.78 -7.43
N ILE A 953 -63.13 -56.34 -6.90
CA ILE A 953 -62.12 -55.57 -6.19
C ILE A 953 -60.76 -55.74 -6.88
N THR A 954 -60.12 -54.63 -7.24
CA THR A 954 -58.75 -54.57 -7.75
C THR A 954 -57.90 -53.83 -6.71
N GLY A 955 -56.83 -54.45 -6.20
CA GLY A 955 -55.91 -53.83 -5.23
C GLY A 955 -55.01 -52.76 -5.85
N GLY A 956 -54.50 -53.04 -7.05
CA GLY A 956 -53.51 -52.20 -7.70
C GLY A 956 -52.09 -52.67 -7.38
N ALA A 957 -51.14 -51.73 -7.34
CA ALA A 957 -49.78 -52.04 -6.92
C ALA A 957 -49.63 -51.73 -5.43
N GLY A 958 -48.75 -52.44 -4.73
CA GLY A 958 -48.61 -52.29 -3.28
C GLY A 958 -48.75 -53.64 -2.57
N ALA A 959 -48.72 -53.61 -1.25
CA ALA A 959 -49.05 -54.74 -0.39
C ALA A 959 -50.41 -54.45 0.27
N ASP A 960 -51.48 -54.96 -0.34
CA ASP A 960 -52.85 -54.59 0.01
C ASP A 960 -53.48 -55.52 1.05
N ARG A 961 -54.41 -54.98 1.84
CA ARG A 961 -55.20 -55.73 2.83
C ARG A 961 -56.68 -55.69 2.46
N PHE A 962 -57.22 -56.85 2.08
CA PHE A 962 -58.65 -57.02 1.83
C PHE A 962 -59.36 -57.50 3.10
N VAL A 963 -60.19 -56.65 3.70
CA VAL A 963 -60.75 -56.85 5.04
C VAL A 963 -62.18 -57.37 4.97
N TYR A 964 -62.40 -58.53 5.58
CA TYR A 964 -63.72 -59.14 5.75
C TYR A 964 -64.14 -59.10 7.21
N THR A 965 -65.34 -58.59 7.47
CA THR A 965 -65.82 -58.31 8.83
C THR A 965 -67.03 -59.13 9.23
N SER A 966 -67.78 -59.70 8.29
CA SER A 966 -68.91 -60.58 8.58
C SER A 966 -69.15 -61.61 7.47
N THR A 967 -69.89 -62.68 7.78
CA THR A 967 -70.31 -63.68 6.78
C THR A 967 -71.31 -63.14 5.73
N ARG A 968 -71.70 -61.86 5.81
CA ARG A 968 -72.50 -61.17 4.78
C ARG A 968 -71.64 -60.57 3.68
N ASP A 969 -70.34 -60.46 3.89
CA ASP A 969 -69.37 -59.86 2.98
C ASP A 969 -69.00 -60.91 1.89
N VAL A 970 -70.02 -61.48 1.23
CA VAL A 970 -69.95 -62.76 0.53
C VAL A 970 -70.20 -62.65 -0.98
N GLY A 971 -69.30 -63.26 -1.76
CA GLY A 971 -69.41 -63.34 -3.22
C GLY A 971 -68.43 -62.44 -3.96
N ASP A 972 -67.45 -61.88 -3.27
CA ASP A 972 -66.47 -60.98 -3.85
C ASP A 972 -65.52 -61.67 -4.81
N ARG A 973 -65.04 -60.91 -5.78
CA ARG A 973 -64.01 -61.32 -6.73
C ARG A 973 -62.88 -60.30 -6.71
N ILE A 974 -61.74 -60.72 -6.15
CA ILE A 974 -60.50 -59.94 -6.17
C ILE A 974 -59.76 -60.31 -7.46
N THR A 975 -59.37 -59.31 -8.25
CA THR A 975 -58.93 -59.52 -9.64
C THR A 975 -57.43 -59.64 -9.84
N ASP A 976 -56.63 -59.18 -8.88
CA ASP A 976 -55.17 -59.00 -9.01
C ASP A 976 -54.37 -59.38 -7.76
N PHE A 977 -54.96 -60.12 -6.82
CA PHE A 977 -54.29 -60.54 -5.58
C PHE A 977 -52.93 -61.20 -5.85
N VAL A 978 -51.86 -60.67 -5.24
CA VAL A 978 -50.49 -61.15 -5.37
C VAL A 978 -50.06 -61.89 -4.09
N PRO A 979 -49.99 -63.24 -4.10
CA PRO A 979 -49.55 -64.01 -2.95
C PRO A 979 -48.15 -63.60 -2.46
N GLY A 980 -48.02 -63.28 -1.18
CA GLY A 980 -46.80 -62.84 -0.54
C GLY A 980 -46.55 -61.34 -0.50
N ALA A 981 -47.35 -60.56 -1.23
CA ALA A 981 -47.45 -59.12 -1.05
C ALA A 981 -48.78 -58.77 -0.36
N ASP A 982 -49.89 -59.25 -0.91
CA ASP A 982 -51.24 -58.94 -0.41
C ASP A 982 -51.71 -59.88 0.70
N ARG A 983 -52.71 -59.41 1.45
CA ARG A 983 -53.32 -60.16 2.56
C ARG A 983 -54.83 -60.11 2.53
N ILE A 984 -55.46 -61.26 2.78
CA ILE A 984 -56.87 -61.34 3.17
C ILE A 984 -56.93 -61.32 4.69
N ASP A 985 -57.62 -60.34 5.24
CA ASP A 985 -57.84 -60.21 6.67
C ASP A 985 -59.22 -60.70 7.06
N LEU A 986 -59.24 -61.79 7.82
CA LEU A 986 -60.45 -62.46 8.28
C LEU A 986 -60.67 -62.31 9.79
N ALA A 987 -59.80 -61.59 10.52
CA ALA A 987 -59.80 -61.60 11.98
C ALA A 987 -61.14 -61.12 12.57
N ALA A 988 -61.71 -60.05 12.01
CA ALA A 988 -63.00 -59.54 12.43
C ALA A 988 -64.15 -60.51 12.08
N LEU A 989 -64.14 -61.09 10.88
CA LEU A 989 -65.12 -62.09 10.46
C LEU A 989 -65.08 -63.34 11.35
N LEU A 990 -63.90 -63.87 11.64
CA LEU A 990 -63.72 -65.07 12.45
C LEU A 990 -64.15 -64.85 13.90
N SER A 991 -63.81 -63.69 14.47
CA SER A 991 -64.32 -63.27 15.77
C SER A 991 -65.86 -63.16 15.78
N SER A 992 -66.47 -62.65 14.70
CA SER A 992 -67.93 -62.50 14.59
C SER A 992 -68.70 -63.83 14.62
N ILE A 993 -68.06 -64.94 14.22
CA ILE A 993 -68.62 -66.29 14.28
C ILE A 993 -68.16 -67.07 15.53
N GLY A 994 -67.44 -66.42 16.45
CA GLY A 994 -67.00 -67.00 17.71
C GLY A 994 -65.79 -67.93 17.61
N TYR A 995 -65.01 -67.86 16.53
CA TYR A 995 -63.79 -68.67 16.39
C TYR A 995 -62.64 -68.08 17.23
N THR A 996 -62.03 -68.91 18.08
CA THR A 996 -60.95 -68.51 19.01
C THR A 996 -59.61 -69.23 18.75
N GLY A 997 -59.49 -69.97 17.65
CA GLY A 997 -58.28 -70.72 17.32
C GLY A 997 -57.24 -69.85 16.59
N VAL A 998 -55.99 -70.30 16.55
CA VAL A 998 -54.87 -69.54 15.94
C VAL A 998 -54.60 -69.87 14.46
N ASN A 999 -55.26 -70.90 13.90
CA ASN A 999 -55.13 -71.28 12.49
C ASN A 999 -56.48 -71.80 11.94
N ALA A 1000 -57.25 -70.89 11.32
CA ALA A 1000 -58.60 -71.20 10.86
C ALA A 1000 -58.62 -72.19 9.69
N VAL A 1001 -57.53 -72.27 8.92
CA VAL A 1001 -57.39 -73.26 7.84
C VAL A 1001 -57.17 -74.67 8.40
N ALA A 1002 -56.28 -74.83 9.38
CA ALA A 1002 -56.04 -76.12 10.03
C ALA A 1002 -57.28 -76.64 10.78
N SER A 1003 -58.10 -75.73 11.32
CA SER A 1003 -59.36 -76.07 12.00
C SER A 1003 -60.52 -76.34 11.03
N GLY A 1004 -60.31 -76.17 9.73
CA GLY A 1004 -61.31 -76.35 8.67
C GLY A 1004 -62.40 -75.28 8.62
N VAL A 1005 -62.25 -74.20 9.40
CA VAL A 1005 -63.16 -73.03 9.41
C VAL A 1005 -62.95 -72.18 8.14
N VAL A 1006 -61.71 -72.10 7.65
CA VAL A 1006 -61.38 -71.51 6.35
C VAL A 1006 -60.97 -72.65 5.42
N LYS A 1007 -61.64 -72.79 4.26
CA LYS A 1007 -61.28 -73.76 3.23
C LYS A 1007 -60.81 -73.05 1.97
N LEU A 1008 -59.71 -73.52 1.42
CA LEU A 1008 -59.11 -73.04 0.17
C LEU A 1008 -59.46 -74.05 -0.93
N VAL A 1009 -60.24 -73.65 -1.93
CA VAL A 1009 -60.77 -74.54 -2.98
C VAL A 1009 -60.47 -73.98 -4.36
N ASP A 1010 -59.68 -74.69 -5.15
CA ASP A 1010 -59.41 -74.31 -6.54
C ASP A 1010 -60.65 -74.47 -7.42
N THR A 1011 -60.95 -73.45 -8.22
CA THR A 1011 -62.07 -73.44 -9.19
C THR A 1011 -61.62 -72.94 -10.55
N ALA A 1012 -62.46 -73.08 -11.58
CA ALA A 1012 -62.19 -72.54 -12.91
C ALA A 1012 -62.06 -71.00 -12.94
N ALA A 1013 -62.59 -70.29 -11.94
CA ALA A 1013 -62.52 -68.83 -11.83
C ALA A 1013 -61.33 -68.34 -10.99
N GLY A 1014 -60.51 -69.26 -10.43
CA GLY A 1014 -59.46 -68.99 -9.46
C GLY A 1014 -59.72 -69.64 -8.11
N LEU A 1015 -59.01 -69.20 -7.08
CA LEU A 1015 -59.10 -69.75 -5.72
C LEU A 1015 -60.34 -69.23 -5.00
N SER A 1016 -61.25 -70.12 -4.62
CA SER A 1016 -62.37 -69.81 -3.74
C SER A 1016 -61.96 -70.02 -2.28
N LEU A 1017 -62.00 -68.95 -1.48
CA LEU A 1017 -61.86 -69.02 -0.04
C LEU A 1017 -63.26 -69.13 0.57
N GLN A 1018 -63.50 -70.18 1.35
CA GLN A 1018 -64.81 -70.52 1.90
C GLN A 1018 -64.78 -70.52 3.43
N ILE A 1019 -65.89 -70.10 4.06
CA ILE A 1019 -66.04 -70.08 5.52
C ILE A 1019 -67.03 -71.16 5.96
N ASP A 1020 -66.61 -71.96 6.92
CA ASP A 1020 -67.38 -72.99 7.60
C ASP A 1020 -67.62 -72.58 9.06
N THR A 1021 -68.84 -72.14 9.38
CA THR A 1021 -69.10 -71.38 10.61
C THR A 1021 -68.99 -72.18 11.91
N ASP A 1022 -69.01 -73.51 11.84
CA ASP A 1022 -68.81 -74.41 13.00
C ASP A 1022 -67.60 -75.36 12.83
N GLY A 1023 -66.77 -75.12 11.81
CA GLY A 1023 -65.53 -75.85 11.56
C GLY A 1023 -65.71 -77.31 11.14
N ALA A 1024 -64.61 -78.06 10.99
CA ALA A 1024 -64.65 -79.40 10.41
C ALA A 1024 -65.44 -80.45 11.22
N ALA A 1025 -65.76 -80.18 12.49
CA ALA A 1025 -66.50 -81.07 13.38
C ALA A 1025 -68.01 -80.76 13.45
N GLY A 1026 -68.45 -79.66 12.83
CA GLY A 1026 -69.83 -79.21 12.84
C GLY A 1026 -70.65 -79.68 11.64
N ASN A 1027 -71.90 -79.23 11.56
CA ASN A 1027 -72.85 -79.59 10.50
C ASN A 1027 -73.02 -78.47 9.46
N ALA A 1028 -72.38 -77.31 9.64
CA ALA A 1028 -72.45 -76.25 8.65
C ALA A 1028 -71.72 -76.67 7.36
N VAL A 1029 -72.17 -76.11 6.25
CA VAL A 1029 -71.53 -76.32 4.95
C VAL A 1029 -70.71 -75.07 4.67
N ALA A 1030 -69.42 -75.26 4.37
CA ALA A 1030 -68.55 -74.19 3.95
C ALA A 1030 -69.14 -73.41 2.77
N ARG A 1031 -69.21 -72.08 2.91
CA ARG A 1031 -69.75 -71.18 1.88
C ARG A 1031 -68.64 -70.34 1.28
N PRO A 1032 -68.56 -70.18 -0.06
CA PRO A 1032 -67.62 -69.25 -0.68
C PRO A 1032 -67.79 -67.85 -0.10
N LEU A 1033 -66.72 -67.26 0.42
CA LEU A 1033 -66.64 -65.87 0.88
C LEU A 1033 -66.17 -64.98 -0.27
N LEU A 1034 -65.06 -65.35 -0.89
CA LEU A 1034 -64.45 -64.61 -1.99
C LEU A 1034 -63.81 -65.55 -3.01
N THR A 1035 -63.51 -65.01 -4.19
CA THR A 1035 -62.70 -65.65 -5.23
C THR A 1035 -61.49 -64.78 -5.57
N LEU A 1036 -60.29 -65.35 -5.51
CA LEU A 1036 -59.05 -64.72 -5.98
C LEU A 1036 -58.80 -65.14 -7.43
N THR A 1037 -58.97 -64.21 -8.36
CA THR A 1037 -58.82 -64.48 -9.80
C THR A 1037 -57.35 -64.77 -10.11
N GLY A 1038 -57.08 -65.85 -10.86
CA GLY A 1038 -55.71 -66.18 -11.29
C GLY A 1038 -54.79 -66.76 -10.21
N VAL A 1039 -55.25 -66.90 -8.96
CA VAL A 1039 -54.52 -67.51 -7.84
C VAL A 1039 -55.04 -68.93 -7.59
N THR A 1040 -54.16 -69.84 -7.16
CA THR A 1040 -54.47 -71.21 -6.76
C THR A 1040 -54.18 -71.45 -5.27
N ALA A 1041 -54.80 -72.46 -4.66
CA ALA A 1041 -54.62 -72.85 -3.27
C ALA A 1041 -53.15 -73.13 -2.94
N ALA A 1042 -52.39 -73.69 -3.88
CA ALA A 1042 -50.97 -74.00 -3.71
C ALA A 1042 -50.06 -72.76 -3.60
N GLN A 1043 -50.52 -71.59 -4.08
CA GLN A 1043 -49.76 -70.34 -4.01
C GLN A 1043 -50.00 -69.58 -2.70
N ILE A 1044 -51.06 -69.93 -1.95
CA ILE A 1044 -51.41 -69.32 -0.68
C ILE A 1044 -50.68 -70.02 0.46
N VAL A 1045 -49.93 -69.23 1.23
CA VAL A 1045 -49.32 -69.62 2.51
C VAL A 1045 -50.15 -68.97 3.63
N PRO A 1046 -50.96 -69.73 4.38
CA PRO A 1046 -51.91 -69.14 5.34
C PRO A 1046 -51.28 -68.20 6.37
N SER A 1047 -50.06 -68.46 6.85
CA SER A 1047 -49.36 -67.58 7.81
C SER A 1047 -48.83 -66.28 7.19
N ARG A 1048 -48.80 -66.18 5.86
CA ARG A 1048 -48.28 -65.04 5.11
C ARG A 1048 -49.43 -64.23 4.49
N ASP A 1049 -50.39 -64.90 3.87
CA ASP A 1049 -51.39 -64.28 3.00
C ASP A 1049 -52.76 -64.12 3.67
N LEU A 1050 -52.98 -64.78 4.82
CA LEU A 1050 -54.22 -64.67 5.60
C LEU A 1050 -53.91 -64.10 6.98
N SER A 1051 -54.85 -63.30 7.51
CA SER A 1051 -54.85 -62.87 8.92
C SER A 1051 -56.08 -63.48 9.61
N PHE A 1052 -55.87 -64.15 10.74
CA PHE A 1052 -56.89 -64.87 11.50
C PHE A 1052 -57.28 -64.18 12.80
#